data_AF-A0A326TZI4-F1
#
_entry.id   AF-A0A326TZI4-F1
#
_cell.length_a   1.000
_cell.length_b   1.000
_cell.length_c   1.000
_cell.angle_alpha   90.00
_cell.angle_beta   90.00
_cell.angle_gamma   90.00
#
_symmetry.space_group_name_H-M   'P 1'
#
loop_
_entity.id
_entity.type
_entity.pdbx_description
1 polymer ?
#
loop_
_entity_poly.entity_id
_entity_poly.type
_entity_poly.pdbx_seq_one_letter_code
_entity_poly.pdbx_strand_id
1 'polypeptide(L)'
;MATLIENIKNKIDIVEEIGLVVPLQKSGKSFKGNCPFHNERTPSFYVFPETQTWRCFGCNEGGDLFTFVEKQQGLDFREALRYLAEKAGLQLEDYGSHFSPEDRELRAVKERLYKLNEDAVLWFHQMLLRAREAEEARAYVKSRGISPESVLEFALGFAPDRWEGLSRYLLDRGYTEDEIVQAGLARRRESDEERGNEQQGGIYDYFRNRLIFPIRDTRGRVIGFGGRDLGDGKPKYLNSPQTPLFEKNNVLYALDVAREAIKQAKQVIIVEGYVDAIIAHQYGTKQTVACCGSAITEKHILQLKKLTKQVTLALDPDAAGNKATERGIEEALRGFDRTHVPVPVVQGSNGQRGASRSQTRGIIRLEEQVDAEINVLQLPTDEDPDELIRRDYSSWLYAINHPLPLIDWYFVSKTAGLDLHSPTGQTEAARRLLPVIGLLSDRIKRDAYIRKLAGMIGTNERTLHMELQKILREQKGGSVTVPLPVPLERKSAGKRKSQQAVSSLGDTSITGVSGGRSANTEQRSSQTGTTTVLDRNMADRLKLEDYLIGLLLQDPGLSAYVCGIITDGDFAGTDTRELYHILNSVYQQRASSPSFEPLEQVVPTALQETLTRVRQRVESVSFKNGDGLVKEVVQCATRLKRNRLLQLNTELKFLMNEAAAAGDMASLRQLQQQLLAIHRQLRTINSATHLQG
;
A
#
# COMPACT_ATOMS: atom_id res chain seq x y z
N MET A 1 0.24 -35.56 19.67
CA MET A 1 -0.33 -34.19 19.50
C MET A 1 -1.81 -34.12 19.90
N ALA A 2 -2.70 -35.01 19.42
CA ALA A 2 -4.13 -34.97 19.78
C ALA A 2 -4.40 -35.01 21.30
N THR A 3 -3.70 -35.87 22.05
CA THR A 3 -3.82 -35.99 23.51
C THR A 3 -3.35 -34.77 24.29
N LEU A 4 -2.34 -34.04 23.81
CA LEU A 4 -1.85 -32.80 24.46
C LEU A 4 -2.83 -31.64 24.25
N ILE A 5 -3.36 -31.50 23.04
CA ILE A 5 -4.35 -30.48 22.70
C ILE A 5 -5.62 -30.68 23.53
N GLU A 6 -6.07 -31.93 23.67
CA GLU A 6 -7.21 -32.27 24.54
C GLU A 6 -6.92 -31.97 26.01
N ASN A 7 -5.73 -32.34 26.51
CA ASN A 7 -5.34 -32.04 27.90
C ASN A 7 -5.29 -30.55 28.21
N ILE A 8 -4.83 -29.72 27.27
CA ILE A 8 -4.83 -28.25 27.40
C ILE A 8 -6.26 -27.72 27.39
N LYS A 9 -7.09 -28.17 26.44
CA LYS A 9 -8.51 -27.76 26.34
C LYS A 9 -9.33 -28.18 27.56
N ASN A 10 -8.93 -29.23 28.26
CA ASN A 10 -9.58 -29.69 29.50
C ASN A 10 -9.13 -28.91 30.74
N LYS A 11 -7.94 -28.30 30.71
CA LYS A 11 -7.36 -27.58 31.86
C LYS A 11 -7.63 -26.07 31.84
N ILE A 12 -7.76 -25.49 30.66
CA ILE A 12 -7.98 -24.05 30.49
C ILE A 12 -9.39 -23.81 30.00
N ASP A 13 -10.21 -23.13 30.81
CA ASP A 13 -11.53 -22.69 30.38
C ASP A 13 -11.40 -21.47 29.48
N ILE A 14 -11.97 -21.58 28.27
CA ILE A 14 -11.99 -20.51 27.30
C ILE A 14 -12.67 -19.23 27.82
N VAL A 15 -13.64 -19.34 28.72
CA VAL A 15 -14.33 -18.17 29.30
C VAL A 15 -13.37 -17.38 30.19
N GLU A 16 -12.56 -18.08 30.97
CA GLU A 16 -11.56 -17.45 31.85
C GLU A 16 -10.45 -16.81 31.03
N GLU A 17 -9.92 -17.52 30.02
CA GLU A 17 -8.85 -17.00 29.17
C GLU A 17 -9.28 -15.73 28.41
N ILE A 18 -10.47 -15.77 27.81
CA ILE A 18 -11.02 -14.62 27.08
C ILE A 18 -11.39 -13.50 28.06
N GLY A 19 -11.90 -13.83 29.25
CA GLY A 19 -12.29 -12.89 30.27
C GLY A 19 -11.16 -11.98 30.78
N LEU A 20 -9.90 -12.41 30.62
CA LEU A 20 -8.71 -11.60 30.92
C LEU A 20 -8.53 -10.42 29.95
N VAL A 21 -9.02 -10.57 28.72
CA VAL A 21 -8.81 -9.61 27.62
C VAL A 21 -10.10 -8.83 27.31
N VAL A 22 -11.24 -9.50 27.44
CA VAL A 22 -12.55 -8.97 27.09
C VAL A 22 -13.45 -8.98 28.34
N PRO A 23 -14.06 -7.85 28.73
CA PRO A 23 -15.05 -7.85 29.79
C PRO A 23 -16.30 -8.61 29.35
N LEU A 24 -16.45 -9.84 29.84
CA LEU A 24 -17.55 -10.75 29.48
C LEU A 24 -18.74 -10.58 30.43
N GLN A 25 -19.94 -10.50 29.86
CA GLN A 25 -21.23 -10.49 30.55
C GLN A 25 -22.01 -11.76 30.26
N LYS A 26 -22.63 -12.35 31.30
CA LYS A 26 -23.45 -13.56 31.12
C LYS A 26 -24.70 -13.25 30.31
N SER A 27 -24.98 -14.07 29.30
CA SER A 27 -26.12 -13.93 28.39
C SER A 27 -26.71 -15.31 28.13
N GLY A 28 -27.64 -15.73 29.00
CA GLY A 28 -28.20 -17.09 28.98
C GLY A 28 -27.16 -18.15 29.34
N LYS A 29 -26.95 -19.10 28.43
CA LYS A 29 -25.93 -20.16 28.55
C LYS A 29 -24.53 -19.74 28.06
N SER A 30 -24.42 -18.58 27.42
CA SER A 30 -23.19 -18.06 26.83
C SER A 30 -22.72 -16.80 27.54
N PHE A 31 -21.53 -16.36 27.21
CA PHE A 31 -21.00 -15.05 27.62
C PHE A 31 -20.91 -14.15 26.40
N LYS A 32 -21.13 -12.84 26.57
CA LYS A 32 -21.02 -11.84 25.51
C LYS A 32 -20.10 -10.69 25.92
N GLY A 33 -19.40 -10.10 24.96
CA GLY A 33 -18.54 -8.94 25.15
C GLY A 33 -18.31 -8.20 23.84
N ASN A 34 -17.51 -7.14 23.88
CA ASN A 34 -17.05 -6.46 22.67
C ASN A 34 -15.86 -7.23 22.09
N CYS A 35 -15.87 -7.41 20.77
CA CYS A 35 -14.84 -8.17 20.09
C CYS A 35 -13.46 -7.50 20.20
N PRO A 36 -12.40 -8.24 20.58
CA PRO A 36 -11.04 -7.70 20.62
C PRO A 36 -10.39 -7.59 19.24
N PHE A 37 -10.99 -8.19 18.21
CA PHE A 37 -10.42 -8.28 16.86
C PHE A 37 -11.00 -7.27 15.87
N HIS A 38 -12.06 -6.55 16.23
CA HIS A 38 -12.60 -5.46 15.42
C HIS A 38 -13.31 -4.44 16.31
N ASN A 39 -13.34 -3.17 15.88
CA ASN A 39 -13.85 -2.09 16.71
C ASN A 39 -15.38 -2.01 16.64
N GLU A 40 -16.06 -2.30 17.75
CA GLU A 40 -17.52 -2.25 17.86
C GLU A 40 -18.00 -1.61 19.17
N ARG A 41 -19.21 -1.04 19.13
CA ARG A 41 -19.86 -0.41 20.30
C ARG A 41 -20.87 -1.33 20.98
N THR A 42 -21.41 -2.30 20.25
CA THR A 42 -22.40 -3.26 20.75
C THR A 42 -21.72 -4.62 20.92
N PRO A 43 -21.92 -5.33 22.05
CA PRO A 43 -21.34 -6.65 22.24
C PRO A 43 -21.81 -7.64 21.17
N SER A 44 -20.93 -8.03 20.24
CA SER A 44 -21.22 -9.09 19.25
C SER A 44 -20.31 -10.31 19.40
N PHE A 45 -19.37 -10.28 20.34
CA PHE A 45 -18.47 -11.38 20.65
C PHE A 45 -19.13 -12.31 21.66
N TYR A 46 -19.33 -13.57 21.30
CA TYR A 46 -19.93 -14.59 22.15
C TYR A 46 -18.95 -15.72 22.45
N VAL A 47 -18.93 -16.16 23.71
CA VAL A 47 -18.17 -17.32 24.18
C VAL A 47 -19.15 -18.39 24.64
N PHE A 48 -18.94 -19.61 24.19
CA PHE A 48 -19.80 -20.77 24.42
C PHE A 48 -19.06 -21.77 25.33
N PRO A 49 -19.37 -21.80 26.64
CA PRO A 49 -18.66 -22.65 27.60
C PRO A 49 -18.87 -24.15 27.32
N GLU A 50 -20.08 -24.54 26.92
CA GLU A 50 -20.44 -25.94 26.64
C GLU A 50 -19.61 -26.53 25.48
N THR A 51 -19.25 -25.72 24.49
CA THR A 51 -18.47 -26.15 23.32
C THR A 51 -17.01 -25.73 23.37
N GLN A 52 -16.59 -24.97 24.38
CA GLN A 52 -15.26 -24.37 24.50
C GLN A 52 -14.84 -23.63 23.23
N THR A 53 -15.75 -22.83 22.67
CA THR A 53 -15.52 -22.04 21.44
C THR A 53 -16.02 -20.62 21.59
N TRP A 54 -15.57 -19.73 20.71
CA TRP A 54 -16.04 -18.35 20.62
C TRP A 54 -16.42 -18.01 19.19
N ARG A 55 -17.31 -17.03 19.04
CA ARG A 55 -17.69 -16.45 17.75
C ARG A 55 -18.08 -15.00 17.91
N CYS A 56 -17.59 -14.16 17.00
CA CYS A 56 -18.01 -12.79 16.85
C CYS A 56 -19.00 -12.68 15.68
N PHE A 57 -20.21 -12.21 15.95
CA PHE A 57 -21.24 -12.00 14.92
C PHE A 57 -21.06 -10.69 14.15
N GLY A 58 -20.21 -9.77 14.62
CA GLY A 58 -19.85 -8.53 13.92
C GLY A 58 -18.83 -8.74 12.79
N CYS A 59 -17.71 -9.42 13.07
CA CYS A 59 -16.66 -9.69 12.08
C CYS A 59 -16.71 -11.10 11.48
N ASN A 60 -17.67 -11.94 11.90
CA ASN A 60 -17.85 -13.34 11.50
C ASN A 60 -16.65 -14.26 11.79
N GLU A 61 -15.78 -13.85 12.72
CA GLU A 61 -14.66 -14.64 13.19
C GLU A 61 -15.08 -15.60 14.30
N GLY A 62 -14.42 -16.74 14.39
CA GLY A 62 -14.67 -17.71 15.46
C GLY A 62 -13.60 -18.78 15.50
N GLY A 63 -13.55 -19.52 16.60
CA GLY A 63 -12.58 -20.58 16.79
C GLY A 63 -12.60 -21.15 18.20
N ASP A 64 -11.55 -21.87 18.53
CA ASP A 64 -11.33 -22.41 19.86
C ASP A 64 -10.32 -21.56 20.65
N LEU A 65 -9.92 -22.08 21.81
CA LEU A 65 -8.93 -21.48 22.71
C LEU A 65 -7.61 -21.13 21.97
N PHE A 66 -7.13 -22.01 21.10
CA PHE A 66 -5.88 -21.78 20.36
C PHE A 66 -6.06 -20.68 19.33
N THR A 67 -7.14 -20.74 18.55
CA THR A 67 -7.44 -19.69 17.56
C THR A 67 -7.59 -18.32 18.20
N PHE A 68 -8.14 -18.25 19.42
CA PHE A 68 -8.21 -17.01 20.19
C PHE A 68 -6.81 -16.46 20.49
N VAL A 69 -5.93 -17.27 21.08
CA VAL A 69 -4.57 -16.88 21.48
C VAL A 69 -3.71 -16.54 20.27
N GLU A 70 -3.75 -17.34 19.21
CA GLU A 70 -3.08 -17.05 17.93
C GLU A 70 -3.44 -15.66 17.41
N LYS A 71 -4.74 -15.33 17.41
CA LYS A 71 -5.22 -14.04 16.91
C LYS A 71 -4.94 -12.88 17.87
N GLN A 72 -5.06 -13.12 19.18
CA GLN A 72 -4.87 -12.09 20.20
C GLN A 72 -3.39 -11.71 20.36
N GLN A 73 -2.48 -12.67 20.24
CA GLN A 73 -1.04 -12.47 20.46
C GLN A 73 -0.21 -12.51 19.18
N GLY A 74 -0.81 -12.82 18.03
CA GLY A 74 -0.10 -12.94 16.76
C GLY A 74 0.85 -14.15 16.70
N LEU A 75 0.59 -15.17 17.51
CA LEU A 75 1.39 -16.39 17.60
C LEU A 75 1.01 -17.38 16.49
N ASP A 76 1.97 -18.21 16.08
CA ASP A 76 1.65 -19.40 15.29
C ASP A 76 1.07 -20.52 16.18
N PHE A 77 0.47 -21.55 15.57
CA PHE A 77 -0.15 -22.65 16.31
C PHE A 77 0.79 -23.34 17.31
N ARG A 78 2.07 -23.49 16.96
CA ARG A 78 3.05 -24.18 17.82
C ARG A 78 3.46 -23.31 19.00
N GLU A 79 3.46 -22.00 18.82
CA GLU A 79 3.73 -21.02 19.87
C GLU A 79 2.51 -20.84 20.78
N ALA A 80 1.31 -20.75 20.22
CA ALA A 80 0.07 -20.72 20.99
C ALA A 80 -0.10 -22.01 21.82
N LEU A 81 0.28 -23.16 21.24
CA LEU A 81 0.34 -24.44 21.95
C LEU A 81 1.29 -24.40 23.15
N ARG A 82 2.46 -23.77 22.98
CA ARG A 82 3.46 -23.64 24.06
C ARG A 82 2.98 -22.71 25.17
N TYR A 83 2.48 -21.54 24.81
CA TYR A 83 1.95 -20.56 25.73
C TYR A 83 0.81 -21.15 26.58
N LEU A 84 -0.13 -21.85 25.95
CA LEU A 84 -1.23 -22.50 26.65
C LEU A 84 -0.79 -23.73 27.46
N ALA A 85 0.21 -24.48 27.02
CA ALA A 85 0.74 -25.61 27.79
C ALA A 85 1.44 -25.15 29.08
N GLU A 86 2.26 -24.10 29.00
CA GLU A 86 2.92 -23.48 30.15
C GLU A 86 1.88 -22.93 31.14
N LYS A 87 0.88 -22.23 30.62
CA LYS A 87 -0.23 -21.69 31.41
C LYS A 87 -1.09 -22.79 32.07
N ALA A 88 -1.23 -23.95 31.44
CA ALA A 88 -1.89 -25.13 31.99
C ALA A 88 -1.03 -25.90 33.02
N GLY A 89 0.19 -25.44 33.30
CA GLY A 89 1.16 -26.13 34.16
C GLY A 89 1.52 -27.52 33.61
N LEU A 90 1.45 -27.71 32.29
CA LEU A 90 1.87 -28.93 31.63
C LEU A 90 3.34 -28.77 31.22
N GLN A 91 4.21 -29.53 31.88
CA GLN A 91 5.61 -29.59 31.49
C GLN A 91 5.69 -30.21 30.08
N LEU A 92 6.13 -29.40 29.12
CA LEU A 92 6.23 -29.78 27.70
C LEU A 92 7.27 -30.88 27.47
N GLU A 93 8.03 -31.26 28.50
CA GLU A 93 9.00 -32.35 28.45
C GLU A 93 8.37 -33.73 28.19
N ASP A 94 7.14 -33.99 28.64
CA ASP A 94 6.49 -35.32 28.50
C ASP A 94 5.71 -35.52 27.18
N TYR A 95 5.48 -34.46 26.41
CA TYR A 95 4.77 -34.52 25.11
C TYR A 95 5.50 -33.79 23.97
N GLY A 96 6.73 -33.34 24.22
CA GLY A 96 7.57 -32.53 23.33
C GLY A 96 8.77 -33.24 22.72
N SER A 97 8.77 -34.57 22.59
CA SER A 97 9.81 -35.31 21.85
C SER A 97 9.50 -35.41 20.34
N HIS A 98 9.46 -34.28 19.65
CA HIS A 98 9.67 -34.23 18.18
C HIS A 98 10.50 -33.02 17.73
N PHE A 99 11.21 -32.35 18.64
CA PHE A 99 12.33 -31.50 18.24
C PHE A 99 13.60 -32.31 18.42
N SER A 100 14.32 -32.57 17.33
CA SER A 100 15.63 -33.21 17.45
C SER A 100 16.55 -32.30 18.29
N PRO A 101 17.62 -32.84 18.88
CA PRO A 101 18.67 -32.01 19.47
C PRO A 101 19.11 -30.88 18.53
N GLU A 102 19.12 -31.14 17.22
CA GLU A 102 19.47 -30.17 16.17
C GLU A 102 18.48 -28.99 16.10
N ASP A 103 17.17 -29.22 16.30
CA ASP A 103 16.16 -28.14 16.33
C ASP A 103 16.35 -27.19 17.52
N ARG A 104 16.81 -27.72 18.66
CA ARG A 104 17.10 -26.90 19.86
C ARG A 104 18.36 -26.06 19.65
N GLU A 105 19.40 -26.67 19.09
CA GLU A 105 20.64 -25.99 18.74
C GLU A 105 20.41 -24.89 17.71
N LEU A 106 19.67 -25.18 16.63
CA LEU A 106 19.33 -24.18 15.61
C LEU A 106 18.56 -22.98 16.19
N ARG A 107 17.68 -23.20 17.18
CA ARG A 107 16.99 -22.11 17.88
C ARG A 107 17.94 -21.27 18.73
N ALA A 108 18.84 -21.91 19.48
CA ALA A 108 19.82 -21.21 20.28
C ALA A 108 20.74 -20.34 19.39
N VAL A 109 21.17 -20.87 18.24
CA VAL A 109 21.93 -20.12 17.23
C VAL A 109 21.11 -18.93 16.72
N LYS A 110 19.84 -19.12 16.34
CA LYS A 110 19.00 -18.02 15.87
C LYS A 110 18.82 -16.92 16.91
N GLU A 111 18.57 -17.28 18.17
CA GLU A 111 18.43 -16.32 19.28
C GLU A 111 19.72 -15.52 19.50
N ARG A 112 20.86 -16.21 19.42
CA ARG A 112 22.17 -15.59 19.50
C ARG A 112 22.41 -14.59 18.37
N LEU A 113 22.02 -14.93 17.14
CA LEU A 113 22.10 -14.05 15.98
C LEU A 113 21.13 -12.85 16.07
N TYR A 114 19.93 -13.01 16.63
CA TYR A 114 19.02 -11.89 16.88
C TYR A 114 19.67 -10.85 17.79
N LYS A 115 20.22 -11.29 18.92
CA LYS A 115 20.92 -10.41 19.87
C LYS A 115 22.11 -9.71 19.21
N LEU A 116 22.88 -10.44 18.40
CA LEU A 116 24.01 -9.87 17.65
C LEU A 116 23.55 -8.76 16.68
N ASN A 117 22.47 -8.98 15.94
CA ASN A 117 21.90 -7.96 15.05
C ASN A 117 21.33 -6.74 15.81
N GLU A 118 20.73 -6.94 16.98
CA GLU A 118 20.27 -5.83 17.84
C GLU A 118 21.44 -4.95 18.28
N ASP A 119 22.54 -5.56 18.74
CA ASP A 119 23.76 -4.87 19.13
C ASP A 119 24.40 -4.11 17.96
N ALA A 120 24.35 -4.69 16.75
CA ALA A 120 24.81 -4.05 15.54
C ALA A 120 23.94 -2.84 15.13
N VAL A 121 22.61 -2.93 15.24
CA VAL A 121 21.71 -1.79 15.01
C VAL A 121 22.03 -0.64 15.95
N LEU A 122 22.21 -0.92 17.24
CA LEU A 122 22.54 0.11 18.23
C LEU A 122 23.84 0.82 17.86
N TRP A 123 24.86 0.09 17.42
CA TRP A 123 26.12 0.66 16.98
C TRP A 123 25.97 1.53 15.73
N PHE A 124 25.35 1.00 14.67
CA PHE A 124 25.13 1.76 13.44
C PHE A 124 24.31 3.03 13.67
N HIS A 125 23.27 2.94 14.50
CA HIS A 125 22.42 4.07 14.82
C HIS A 125 23.19 5.15 15.60
N GLN A 126 23.99 4.75 16.60
CA GLN A 126 24.87 5.67 17.32
C GLN A 126 25.91 6.32 16.41
N MET A 127 26.46 5.58 15.44
CA MET A 127 27.37 6.13 14.44
C MET A 127 26.68 7.22 13.60
N LEU A 128 25.47 6.98 13.10
CA LEU A 128 24.74 7.99 12.32
C LEU A 128 24.48 9.27 13.12
N LEU A 129 24.07 9.13 14.38
CA LEU A 129 23.69 10.27 15.22
C LEU A 129 24.88 11.07 15.74
N ARG A 130 25.99 10.40 16.12
CA ARG A 130 27.05 11.03 16.92
C ARG A 130 28.41 11.08 16.22
N ALA A 131 28.70 10.19 15.28
CA ALA A 131 30.02 10.15 14.67
C ALA A 131 30.24 11.35 13.75
N ARG A 132 31.43 11.94 13.80
CA ARG A 132 31.83 13.01 12.88
C ARG A 132 31.89 12.50 11.44
N GLU A 133 32.38 11.27 11.25
CA GLU A 133 32.46 10.58 9.96
C GLU A 133 31.10 10.35 9.27
N ALA A 134 29.98 10.43 10.01
CA ALA A 134 28.63 10.28 9.46
C ALA A 134 28.05 11.58 8.88
N GLU A 135 28.85 12.63 8.71
CA GLU A 135 28.38 13.93 8.19
C GLU A 135 27.76 13.82 6.80
N GLU A 136 28.41 13.10 5.88
CA GLU A 136 27.88 12.84 4.54
C GLU A 136 26.58 12.02 4.56
N ALA A 137 26.51 11.01 5.44
CA ALA A 137 25.30 10.21 5.63
C ALA A 137 24.13 11.08 6.11
N ARG A 138 24.36 11.96 7.09
CA ARG A 138 23.33 12.91 7.58
C ARG A 138 22.94 13.94 6.53
N ALA A 139 23.90 14.42 5.73
CA ALA A 139 23.62 15.32 4.62
C ALA A 139 22.72 14.66 3.57
N TYR A 140 22.96 13.38 3.26
CA TYR A 140 22.12 12.60 2.35
C TYR A 140 20.70 12.36 2.91
N VAL A 141 20.59 11.96 4.19
CA VAL A 141 19.29 11.79 4.86
C VAL A 141 18.49 13.08 4.81
N LYS A 142 19.13 14.22 5.06
CA LYS A 142 18.53 15.55 4.98
C LYS A 142 18.13 15.92 3.55
N SER A 143 18.97 15.67 2.55
CA SER A 143 18.68 16.01 1.16
C SER A 143 17.52 15.20 0.58
N ARG A 144 17.34 13.96 1.05
CA ARG A 144 16.15 13.15 0.74
C ARG A 144 14.92 13.49 1.56
N GLY A 145 14.99 14.47 2.47
CA GLY A 145 13.84 14.92 3.27
C GLY A 145 13.36 13.90 4.31
N ILE A 146 14.23 12.98 4.74
CA ILE A 146 13.91 12.03 5.81
C ILE A 146 13.99 12.77 7.15
N SER A 147 12.88 12.73 7.88
CA SER A 147 12.71 13.40 9.17
C SER A 147 13.50 12.72 10.30
N PRO A 148 13.90 13.45 11.36
CA PRO A 148 14.50 12.86 12.55
C PRO A 148 13.63 11.76 13.18
N GLU A 149 12.31 11.92 13.14
CA GLU A 149 11.34 10.94 13.64
C GLU A 149 11.44 9.63 12.85
N SER A 150 11.51 9.71 11.52
CA SER A 150 11.68 8.53 10.66
C SER A 150 13.06 7.89 10.83
N VAL A 151 14.12 8.68 11.07
CA VAL A 151 15.46 8.15 11.41
C VAL A 151 15.40 7.28 12.67
N LEU A 152 14.63 7.70 13.68
CA LEU A 152 14.45 6.96 14.92
C LEU A 152 13.52 5.74 14.75
N GLU A 153 12.37 5.90 14.11
CA GLU A 153 11.36 4.84 13.91
C GLU A 153 11.95 3.64 13.14
N PHE A 154 12.65 3.92 12.05
CA PHE A 154 13.30 2.90 11.22
C PHE A 154 14.71 2.53 11.71
N ALA A 155 15.19 3.16 12.79
CA ALA A 155 16.52 2.97 13.36
C ALA A 155 17.64 3.07 12.31
N LEU A 156 17.57 4.06 11.42
CA LEU A 156 18.58 4.25 10.38
C LEU A 156 19.97 4.41 11.00
N GLY A 157 20.99 3.85 10.34
CA GLY A 157 22.35 3.81 10.87
C GLY A 157 23.40 4.18 9.83
N PHE A 158 24.66 4.20 10.25
CA PHE A 158 25.80 4.47 9.37
C PHE A 158 26.93 3.48 9.64
N ALA A 159 27.39 2.83 8.58
CA ALA A 159 28.61 2.03 8.58
C ALA A 159 29.78 2.90 8.09
N PRO A 160 30.76 3.22 8.97
CA PRO A 160 31.91 4.02 8.58
C PRO A 160 32.81 3.28 7.58
N ASP A 161 33.67 4.01 6.89
CA ASP A 161 34.65 3.42 5.98
C ASP A 161 35.84 2.81 6.74
N ARG A 162 35.56 1.72 7.46
CA ARG A 162 36.55 1.00 8.28
C ARG A 162 36.47 -0.49 7.97
N TRP A 163 37.61 -1.16 7.99
CA TRP A 163 37.68 -2.59 7.69
C TRP A 163 37.24 -3.48 8.87
N GLU A 164 37.34 -3.01 10.11
CA GLU A 164 37.10 -3.80 11.33
C GLU A 164 36.38 -2.99 12.42
N GLY A 165 35.57 -1.99 12.03
CA GLY A 165 34.91 -1.08 12.98
C GLY A 165 33.82 -1.77 13.79
N LEU A 166 32.86 -2.39 13.10
CA LEU A 166 31.76 -3.13 13.71
C LEU A 166 32.26 -4.46 14.28
N SER A 167 33.08 -5.19 13.52
CA SER A 167 33.60 -6.49 13.94
C SER A 167 34.32 -6.40 15.28
N ARG A 168 35.20 -5.41 15.48
CA ARG A 168 35.89 -5.22 16.77
C ARG A 168 34.91 -4.92 17.91
N TYR A 169 33.94 -4.05 17.67
CA TYR A 169 32.90 -3.75 18.66
C TYR A 169 32.08 -4.98 19.08
N LEU A 170 31.76 -5.88 18.15
CA LEU A 170 31.03 -7.11 18.44
C LEU A 170 31.93 -8.14 19.14
N LEU A 171 33.20 -8.28 18.74
CA LEU A 171 34.17 -9.15 19.42
C LEU A 171 34.34 -8.73 20.89
N ASP A 172 34.45 -7.43 21.17
CA ASP A 172 34.55 -6.88 22.53
C ASP A 172 33.32 -7.19 23.40
N ARG A 173 32.17 -7.47 22.79
CA ARG A 173 30.92 -7.90 23.47
C ARG A 173 30.81 -9.41 23.65
N GLY A 174 31.84 -10.16 23.30
CA GLY A 174 31.92 -11.61 23.47
C GLY A 174 31.20 -12.40 22.39
N TYR A 175 31.05 -11.84 21.18
CA TYR A 175 30.68 -12.61 19.99
C TYR A 175 31.91 -13.23 19.34
N THR A 176 31.74 -14.35 18.65
CA THR A 176 32.84 -14.99 17.90
C THR A 176 32.87 -14.50 16.44
N GLU A 177 34.02 -14.62 15.78
CA GLU A 177 34.12 -14.29 14.35
C GLU A 177 33.12 -15.09 13.49
N ASP A 178 32.89 -16.36 13.84
CA ASP A 178 31.93 -17.22 13.16
C ASP A 178 30.50 -16.72 13.31
N GLU A 179 30.10 -16.25 14.50
CA GLU A 179 28.77 -15.67 14.72
C GLU A 179 28.58 -14.40 13.87
N ILE A 180 29.59 -13.53 13.79
CA ILE A 180 29.53 -12.29 13.01
C ILE A 180 29.44 -12.57 11.50
N VAL A 181 30.18 -13.57 11.01
CA VAL A 181 30.12 -14.02 9.61
C VAL A 181 28.77 -14.69 9.32
N GLN A 182 28.25 -15.52 10.22
CA GLN A 182 26.92 -16.15 10.07
C GLN A 182 25.78 -15.15 10.08
N ALA A 183 25.91 -14.06 10.85
CA ALA A 183 24.98 -12.92 10.82
C ALA A 183 25.05 -12.11 9.50
N GLY A 184 26.06 -12.36 8.67
CA GLY A 184 26.27 -11.64 7.41
C GLY A 184 26.80 -10.22 7.61
N LEU A 185 27.41 -9.92 8.76
CA LEU A 185 28.00 -8.61 9.08
C LEU A 185 29.47 -8.51 8.72
N ALA A 186 30.16 -9.64 8.56
CA ALA A 186 31.55 -9.70 8.16
C ALA A 186 31.83 -10.78 7.11
N ARG A 187 32.99 -10.69 6.48
CA ARG A 187 33.57 -11.71 5.58
C ARG A 187 34.94 -12.11 6.07
N ARG A 188 35.32 -13.37 5.84
CA ARG A 188 36.68 -13.83 6.10
C ARG A 188 37.61 -13.30 5.02
N ARG A 189 38.82 -12.90 5.40
CA ARG A 189 39.92 -12.66 4.45
C ARG A 189 40.32 -13.99 3.85
N GLU A 190 40.51 -14.01 2.53
CA GLU A 190 41.10 -15.16 1.86
C GLU A 190 42.56 -15.29 2.33
N SER A 191 42.99 -16.51 2.64
CA SER A 191 44.37 -16.81 2.98
C SER A 191 45.20 -16.72 1.70
N ASP A 192 46.11 -15.74 1.62
CA ASP A 192 47.11 -15.65 0.56
C ASP A 192 48.14 -16.79 0.70
N GLU A 193 47.75 -18.03 0.39
CA GLU A 193 48.70 -19.17 0.30
C GLU A 193 49.79 -18.90 -0.76
N GLU A 194 49.53 -18.05 -1.75
CA GLU A 194 50.49 -17.67 -2.80
C GLU A 194 51.54 -16.62 -2.39
N ARG A 195 51.41 -15.96 -1.21
CA ARG A 195 52.36 -14.92 -0.76
C ARG A 195 53.22 -15.30 0.45
N GLY A 196 53.25 -16.57 0.83
CA GLY A 196 54.25 -17.10 1.78
C GLY A 196 54.27 -16.43 3.17
N ASN A 197 53.20 -15.73 3.55
CA ASN A 197 53.05 -15.18 4.89
C ASN A 197 51.99 -15.99 5.63
N GLU A 198 52.41 -16.71 6.66
CA GLU A 198 51.57 -17.35 7.68
C GLU A 198 50.86 -16.29 8.56
N GLN A 199 50.15 -15.33 7.95
CA GLN A 199 49.26 -14.45 8.70
C GLN A 199 47.91 -15.13 8.88
N GLN A 200 47.59 -15.42 10.14
CA GLN A 200 46.29 -15.96 10.60
C GLN A 200 45.12 -15.23 9.92
N GLY A 201 44.16 -16.03 9.44
CA GLY A 201 42.91 -15.53 8.91
C GLY A 201 42.22 -14.56 9.87
N GLY A 202 41.53 -13.58 9.31
CA GLY A 202 40.75 -12.60 10.07
C GLY A 202 39.51 -12.19 9.31
N ILE A 203 38.62 -11.45 9.96
CA ILE A 203 37.38 -10.96 9.36
C ILE A 203 37.45 -9.48 9.02
N TYR A 204 36.61 -9.05 8.08
CA TYR A 204 36.40 -7.64 7.76
C TYR A 204 34.92 -7.31 7.59
N ASP A 205 34.54 -6.09 7.95
CA ASP A 205 33.17 -5.59 7.91
C ASP A 205 32.59 -5.65 6.50
N TYR A 206 31.40 -6.24 6.37
CA TYR A 206 30.71 -6.38 5.10
C TYR A 206 30.12 -5.05 4.61
N PHE A 207 29.56 -4.27 5.52
CA PHE A 207 29.04 -2.94 5.25
C PHE A 207 30.10 -1.89 5.58
N ARG A 208 30.47 -1.07 4.59
CA ARG A 208 31.44 0.02 4.73
C ARG A 208 30.99 1.22 3.91
N ASN A 209 31.24 2.41 4.45
CA ASN A 209 30.83 3.71 3.89
C ASN A 209 29.37 3.73 3.40
N ARG A 210 28.44 3.24 4.22
CA ARG A 210 27.05 3.02 3.83
C ARG A 210 26.05 3.56 4.84
N LEU A 211 24.98 4.17 4.34
CA LEU A 211 23.77 4.40 5.12
C LEU A 211 23.05 3.06 5.29
N ILE A 212 22.77 2.69 6.53
CA ILE A 212 22.23 1.40 6.93
C ILE A 212 20.72 1.48 7.20
N PHE A 213 20.00 0.51 6.65
CA PHE A 213 18.57 0.29 6.80
C PHE A 213 18.36 -1.06 7.49
N PRO A 214 18.05 -1.10 8.79
CA PRO A 214 17.77 -2.36 9.49
C PRO A 214 16.54 -3.05 8.90
N ILE A 215 16.67 -4.34 8.58
CA ILE A 215 15.58 -5.16 8.06
C ILE A 215 15.03 -6.00 9.20
N ARG A 216 13.72 -5.92 9.43
CA ARG A 216 13.03 -6.59 10.53
C ARG A 216 12.11 -7.71 10.04
N ASP A 217 11.93 -8.72 10.88
CA ASP A 217 10.90 -9.74 10.69
C ASP A 217 9.51 -9.17 11.03
N THR A 218 8.44 -9.96 10.82
CA THR A 218 7.06 -9.55 11.13
C THR A 218 6.79 -9.23 12.61
N ARG A 219 7.74 -9.50 13.52
CA ARG A 219 7.67 -9.19 14.96
C ARG A 219 8.51 -7.97 15.32
N GLY A 220 9.17 -7.34 14.35
CA GLY A 220 10.04 -6.19 14.58
C GLY A 220 11.47 -6.55 14.99
N ARG A 221 11.87 -7.83 14.98
CA ARG A 221 13.25 -8.23 15.33
C ARG A 221 14.16 -8.08 14.12
N VAL A 222 15.39 -7.63 14.36
CA VAL A 222 16.35 -7.36 13.28
C VAL A 222 16.93 -8.66 12.74
N ILE A 223 16.72 -8.92 11.46
CA ILE A 223 17.17 -10.14 10.78
C ILE A 223 18.32 -9.90 9.79
N GLY A 224 18.51 -8.66 9.37
CA GLY A 224 19.56 -8.27 8.44
C GLY A 224 19.55 -6.77 8.18
N PHE A 225 20.28 -6.35 7.16
CA PHE A 225 20.52 -4.93 6.86
C PHE A 225 20.55 -4.69 5.36
N GLY A 226 20.01 -3.55 4.93
CA GLY A 226 20.28 -2.92 3.65
C GLY A 226 21.30 -1.80 3.83
N GLY A 227 22.13 -1.54 2.83
CA GLY A 227 23.22 -0.57 2.90
C GLY A 227 23.34 0.21 1.60
N ARG A 228 23.02 1.51 1.62
CA ARG A 228 23.20 2.41 0.48
C ARG A 228 24.59 3.01 0.49
N ASP A 229 25.31 2.86 -0.60
CA ASP A 229 26.62 3.50 -0.80
C ASP A 229 26.47 5.03 -0.78
N LEU A 230 27.41 5.72 -0.15
CA LEU A 230 27.44 7.18 -0.10
C LEU A 230 28.48 7.78 -1.06
N GLY A 231 29.41 6.97 -1.58
CA GLY A 231 30.37 7.38 -2.59
C GLY A 231 30.09 6.73 -3.95
N ASP A 232 31.15 6.32 -4.63
CA ASP A 232 31.11 5.67 -5.95
C ASP A 232 31.20 4.13 -5.89
N GLY A 233 30.98 3.54 -4.71
CA GLY A 233 31.07 2.11 -4.49
C GLY A 233 29.96 1.34 -5.20
N LYS A 234 30.31 0.24 -5.87
CA LYS A 234 29.35 -0.70 -6.48
C LYS A 234 29.20 -1.94 -5.60
N PRO A 235 27.96 -2.41 -5.32
CA PRO A 235 26.67 -1.89 -5.80
C PRO A 235 26.12 -0.70 -4.99
N LYS A 236 25.25 0.11 -5.61
CA LYS A 236 24.56 1.27 -4.99
C LYS A 236 23.78 0.88 -3.73
N TYR A 237 23.09 -0.27 -3.76
CA TYR A 237 22.47 -0.90 -2.59
C TYR A 237 23.05 -2.30 -2.40
N LEU A 238 23.40 -2.61 -1.17
CA LEU A 238 23.94 -3.90 -0.74
C LEU A 238 23.06 -4.43 0.39
N ASN A 239 22.58 -5.66 0.28
CA ASN A 239 21.80 -6.29 1.34
C ASN A 239 22.63 -7.36 2.03
N SER A 240 22.27 -7.68 3.28
CA SER A 240 22.80 -8.85 3.96
C SER A 240 22.73 -10.08 3.05
N PRO A 241 23.78 -10.93 3.06
CA PRO A 241 23.72 -12.20 2.36
C PRO A 241 22.63 -13.11 2.95
N GLN A 242 22.37 -14.25 2.32
CA GLN A 242 21.51 -15.28 2.90
C GLN A 242 22.08 -15.70 4.27
N THR A 243 21.26 -15.63 5.32
CA THR A 243 21.61 -16.07 6.68
C THR A 243 20.51 -16.97 7.25
N PRO A 244 20.72 -17.63 8.41
CA PRO A 244 19.66 -18.35 9.10
C PRO A 244 18.44 -17.49 9.49
N LEU A 245 18.60 -16.16 9.52
CA LEU A 245 17.56 -15.19 9.86
C LEU A 245 16.98 -14.45 8.64
N PHE A 246 17.78 -14.24 7.60
CA PHE A 246 17.41 -13.41 6.45
C PHE A 246 17.38 -14.21 5.15
N GLU A 247 16.18 -14.30 4.55
CA GLU A 247 15.99 -14.73 3.17
C GLU A 247 15.38 -13.60 2.35
N LYS A 248 16.13 -13.07 1.38
CA LYS A 248 15.70 -11.94 0.54
C LYS A 248 14.32 -12.16 -0.13
N ASN A 249 14.08 -13.38 -0.59
CA ASN A 249 12.84 -13.76 -1.29
C ASN A 249 11.62 -13.92 -0.35
N ASN A 250 11.79 -13.76 0.96
CA ASN A 250 10.74 -13.97 1.96
C ASN A 250 10.51 -12.75 2.85
N VAL A 251 11.25 -11.66 2.65
CA VAL A 251 11.20 -10.49 3.53
C VAL A 251 10.78 -9.26 2.74
N LEU A 252 9.87 -8.48 3.32
CA LEU A 252 9.47 -7.17 2.86
C LEU A 252 9.86 -6.15 3.93
N TYR A 253 10.57 -5.11 3.52
CA TYR A 253 10.98 -4.04 4.41
C TYR A 253 9.76 -3.24 4.87
N ALA A 254 9.80 -2.75 6.11
CA ALA A 254 8.72 -2.01 6.79
C ALA A 254 7.43 -2.81 7.05
N LEU A 255 7.40 -4.13 6.81
CA LEU A 255 6.19 -4.94 7.03
C LEU A 255 5.78 -5.00 8.52
N ASP A 256 6.74 -4.96 9.44
CA ASP A 256 6.51 -4.91 10.89
C ASP A 256 5.69 -3.68 11.30
N VAL A 257 6.08 -2.50 10.80
CA VAL A 257 5.41 -1.23 11.10
C VAL A 257 4.16 -1.01 10.23
N ALA A 258 4.11 -1.56 9.02
CA ALA A 258 2.98 -1.39 8.10
C ALA A 258 1.80 -2.31 8.42
N ARG A 259 1.99 -3.40 9.17
CA ARG A 259 0.99 -4.47 9.38
C ARG A 259 -0.39 -3.97 9.79
N GLU A 260 -0.46 -3.09 10.78
CA GLU A 260 -1.74 -2.57 11.27
C GLU A 260 -2.37 -1.58 10.28
N ALA A 261 -1.55 -0.75 9.63
CA ALA A 261 -2.03 0.17 8.59
C ALA A 261 -2.59 -0.59 7.38
N ILE A 262 -1.95 -1.69 6.96
CA ILE A 262 -2.43 -2.57 5.88
C ILE A 262 -3.82 -3.12 6.19
N LYS A 263 -4.03 -3.60 7.43
CA LYS A 263 -5.34 -4.12 7.85
C LYS A 263 -6.42 -3.04 7.87
N GLN A 264 -6.07 -1.84 8.34
CA GLN A 264 -7.00 -0.71 8.43
C GLN A 264 -7.37 -0.16 7.05
N ALA A 265 -6.38 0.04 6.18
CA ALA A 265 -6.57 0.49 4.80
C ALA A 265 -7.17 -0.60 3.91
N LYS A 266 -7.06 -1.88 4.31
CA LYS A 266 -7.39 -3.06 3.48
C LYS A 266 -6.67 -3.05 2.14
N GLN A 267 -5.45 -2.51 2.10
CA GLN A 267 -4.60 -2.38 0.93
C GLN A 267 -3.15 -2.38 1.40
N VAL A 268 -2.28 -3.00 0.63
CA VAL A 268 -0.83 -2.87 0.77
C VAL A 268 -0.25 -2.25 -0.49
N ILE A 269 0.71 -1.36 -0.33
CA ILE A 269 1.44 -0.74 -1.43
C ILE A 269 2.87 -1.28 -1.40
N ILE A 270 3.34 -1.84 -2.51
CA ILE A 270 4.69 -2.37 -2.65
C ILE A 270 5.52 -1.41 -3.51
N VAL A 271 6.59 -0.88 -2.94
CA VAL A 271 7.59 -0.02 -3.62
C VAL A 271 8.93 -0.75 -3.79
N GLU A 272 9.83 -0.21 -4.61
CA GLU A 272 11.12 -0.85 -4.90
C GLU A 272 12.20 -0.58 -3.84
N GLY A 273 12.27 0.65 -3.32
CA GLY A 273 13.37 1.11 -2.47
C GLY A 273 13.02 1.28 -0.99
N TYR A 274 14.06 1.22 -0.16
CA TYR A 274 13.94 1.53 1.27
C TYR A 274 13.47 2.96 1.52
N VAL A 275 14.00 3.91 0.75
CA VAL A 275 13.69 5.34 0.88
C VAL A 275 12.23 5.60 0.53
N ASP A 276 11.71 4.98 -0.53
CA ASP A 276 10.30 5.08 -0.94
C ASP A 276 9.37 4.67 0.19
N ALA A 277 9.65 3.53 0.86
CA ALA A 277 8.85 3.08 1.99
C ALA A 277 8.94 4.07 3.16
N ILE A 278 10.12 4.55 3.52
CA ILE A 278 10.29 5.49 4.65
C ILE A 278 9.55 6.80 4.37
N ILE A 279 9.70 7.37 3.18
CA ILE A 279 9.05 8.62 2.78
C ILE A 279 7.53 8.42 2.71
N ALA A 280 7.04 7.31 2.17
CA ALA A 280 5.62 6.98 2.19
C ALA A 280 5.05 6.91 3.61
N HIS A 281 5.77 6.31 4.56
CA HIS A 281 5.35 6.27 5.97
C HIS A 281 5.34 7.67 6.60
N GLN A 282 6.37 8.47 6.34
CA GLN A 282 6.50 9.83 6.85
C GLN A 282 5.33 10.73 6.42
N TYR A 283 4.87 10.60 5.17
CA TYR A 283 3.75 11.38 4.64
C TYR A 283 2.37 10.76 4.98
N GLY A 284 2.32 9.65 5.72
CA GLY A 284 1.08 9.07 6.25
C GLY A 284 0.54 7.86 5.49
N THR A 285 1.17 7.45 4.39
CA THR A 285 0.88 6.19 3.69
C THR A 285 1.62 5.02 4.35
N LYS A 286 1.20 4.70 5.58
CA LYS A 286 1.84 3.70 6.46
C LYS A 286 1.62 2.24 6.02
N GLN A 287 0.74 1.99 5.06
CA GLN A 287 0.49 0.67 4.49
C GLN A 287 1.52 0.26 3.40
N THR A 288 2.60 1.02 3.26
CA THR A 288 3.64 0.82 2.24
C THR A 288 4.75 -0.08 2.74
N VAL A 289 5.21 -1.01 1.89
CA VAL A 289 6.32 -1.93 2.14
C VAL A 289 7.27 -1.95 0.94
N ALA A 290 8.55 -2.29 1.14
CA ALA A 290 9.52 -2.34 0.04
C ALA A 290 10.11 -3.73 -0.20
N CYS A 291 10.40 -4.04 -1.46
CA CYS A 291 11.21 -5.19 -1.82
C CYS A 291 12.68 -4.95 -1.45
N CYS A 292 13.37 -5.96 -0.91
CA CYS A 292 14.79 -5.85 -0.59
C CYS A 292 15.67 -6.08 -1.84
N GLY A 293 15.47 -5.29 -2.90
CA GLY A 293 16.19 -5.38 -4.18
C GLY A 293 15.99 -6.68 -4.95
N SER A 294 14.87 -7.38 -4.73
CA SER A 294 14.44 -8.57 -5.47
C SER A 294 13.14 -8.27 -6.22
N ALA A 295 12.87 -9.03 -7.28
CA ALA A 295 11.51 -9.14 -7.80
C ALA A 295 10.58 -9.70 -6.70
N ILE A 296 9.29 -9.36 -6.80
CA ILE A 296 8.25 -9.88 -5.93
C ILE A 296 8.12 -11.39 -6.13
N THR A 297 8.05 -12.14 -5.04
CA THR A 297 7.92 -13.61 -5.07
C THR A 297 6.56 -14.07 -4.57
N GLU A 298 6.20 -15.33 -4.87
CA GLU A 298 5.01 -15.97 -4.31
C GLU A 298 5.00 -15.95 -2.77
N LYS A 299 6.16 -16.14 -2.13
CA LYS A 299 6.27 -16.11 -0.67
C LYS A 299 5.87 -14.75 -0.10
N HIS A 300 6.28 -13.65 -0.73
CA HIS A 300 5.87 -12.30 -0.34
C HIS A 300 4.36 -12.12 -0.43
N ILE A 301 3.77 -12.54 -1.55
CA ILE A 301 2.32 -12.46 -1.77
C ILE A 301 1.55 -13.30 -0.75
N LEU A 302 1.99 -14.53 -0.45
CA LEU A 302 1.35 -15.40 0.55
C LEU A 302 1.37 -14.80 1.96
N GLN A 303 2.42 -14.05 2.31
CA GLN A 303 2.45 -13.32 3.58
C GLN A 303 1.46 -12.15 3.59
N LEU A 304 1.42 -11.37 2.51
CA LEU A 304 0.53 -10.21 2.39
C LEU A 304 -0.96 -10.59 2.32
N LYS A 305 -1.28 -11.74 1.71
CA LYS A 305 -2.65 -12.29 1.67
C LYS A 305 -3.28 -12.51 3.04
N LYS A 306 -2.47 -12.76 4.08
CA LYS A 306 -2.94 -12.89 5.46
C LYS A 306 -3.41 -11.56 6.05
N LEU A 307 -3.01 -10.43 5.45
CA LEU A 307 -3.28 -9.09 5.93
C LEU A 307 -4.32 -8.37 5.07
N THR A 308 -4.28 -8.56 3.74
CA THR A 308 -5.17 -7.91 2.80
C THR A 308 -5.36 -8.72 1.52
N LYS A 309 -6.48 -8.47 0.83
CA LYS A 309 -6.75 -8.96 -0.52
C LYS A 309 -6.28 -8.00 -1.61
N GLN A 310 -6.08 -6.72 -1.31
CA GLN A 310 -5.69 -5.69 -2.28
C GLN A 310 -4.18 -5.46 -2.21
N VAL A 311 -3.46 -5.88 -3.25
CA VAL A 311 -2.01 -5.70 -3.39
C VAL A 311 -1.74 -4.70 -4.51
N THR A 312 -1.16 -3.56 -4.20
CA THR A 312 -0.92 -2.49 -5.18
C THR A 312 0.58 -2.30 -5.39
N LEU A 313 1.03 -2.34 -6.64
CA LEU A 313 2.44 -2.23 -7.02
C LEU A 313 2.73 -0.78 -7.45
N ALA A 314 3.71 -0.15 -6.82
CA ALA A 314 4.18 1.20 -7.13
C ALA A 314 5.66 1.08 -7.56
N LEU A 315 5.85 0.65 -8.80
CA LEU A 315 7.14 0.30 -9.37
C LEU A 315 7.65 1.41 -10.27
N ASP A 316 8.97 1.49 -10.43
CA ASP A 316 9.59 2.58 -11.19
C ASP A 316 9.17 2.48 -12.67
N PRO A 317 8.88 3.60 -13.35
CA PRO A 317 8.41 3.59 -14.75
C PRO A 317 9.50 3.20 -15.77
N ASP A 318 10.69 2.77 -15.32
CA ASP A 318 11.82 2.47 -16.19
C ASP A 318 11.75 1.06 -16.83
N ALA A 319 12.65 0.78 -17.77
CA ALA A 319 12.68 -0.52 -18.45
C ALA A 319 13.07 -1.70 -17.53
N ALA A 320 13.66 -1.42 -16.36
CA ALA A 320 14.06 -2.44 -15.37
C ALA A 320 12.88 -2.77 -14.44
N GLY A 321 12.16 -1.76 -13.94
CA GLY A 321 10.92 -1.84 -13.20
C GLY A 321 9.84 -2.55 -14.01
N ASN A 322 9.66 -2.22 -15.29
CA ASN A 322 8.73 -2.95 -16.18
C ASN A 322 9.08 -4.45 -16.29
N LYS A 323 10.36 -4.83 -16.39
CA LYS A 323 10.78 -6.25 -16.43
C LYS A 323 10.67 -6.94 -15.07
N ALA A 324 10.92 -6.23 -13.97
CA ALA A 324 10.77 -6.74 -12.61
C ALA A 324 9.29 -6.95 -12.27
N THR A 325 8.43 -6.03 -12.70
CA THR A 325 6.97 -6.10 -12.70
C THR A 325 6.54 -7.36 -13.45
N GLU A 326 6.96 -7.53 -14.70
CA GLU A 326 6.60 -8.70 -15.52
C GLU A 326 7.01 -10.04 -14.88
N ARG A 327 8.23 -10.15 -14.36
CA ARG A 327 8.69 -11.38 -13.69
C ARG A 327 7.96 -11.64 -12.38
N GLY A 328 7.79 -10.61 -11.55
CA GLY A 328 7.05 -10.71 -10.30
C GLY A 328 5.59 -11.07 -10.54
N ILE A 329 5.00 -10.57 -11.63
CA ILE A 329 3.64 -10.88 -12.07
C ILE A 329 3.52 -12.30 -12.61
N GLU A 330 4.42 -12.78 -13.47
CA GLU A 330 4.36 -14.15 -13.97
C GLU A 330 4.47 -15.17 -12.84
N GLU A 331 5.39 -14.95 -11.90
CA GLU A 331 5.55 -15.81 -10.71
C GLU A 331 4.35 -15.70 -9.77
N ALA A 332 3.85 -14.48 -9.55
CA ALA A 332 2.68 -14.30 -8.71
C ALA A 332 1.46 -14.95 -9.38
N LEU A 333 1.17 -14.73 -10.67
CA LEU A 333 0.09 -15.38 -11.45
C LEU A 333 0.19 -16.91 -11.47
N ARG A 334 1.40 -17.48 -11.47
CA ARG A 334 1.60 -18.93 -11.31
C ARG A 334 1.32 -19.43 -9.89
N GLY A 335 1.72 -18.66 -8.87
CA GLY A 335 1.49 -18.96 -7.45
C GLY A 335 0.07 -18.61 -6.96
N PHE A 336 -0.68 -17.77 -7.67
CA PHE A 336 -2.02 -17.36 -7.28
C PHE A 336 -3.03 -18.51 -7.31
N ASP A 337 -2.78 -19.62 -8.02
CA ASP A 337 -3.81 -20.66 -8.24
C ASP A 337 -3.37 -22.10 -7.94
N ARG A 338 -2.31 -22.31 -7.15
CA ARG A 338 -1.85 -23.67 -6.81
C ARG A 338 -1.56 -23.87 -5.33
N THR A 339 -2.59 -23.89 -4.50
CA THR A 339 -2.50 -24.55 -3.19
C THR A 339 -3.68 -25.50 -2.97
N HIS A 340 -3.39 -26.79 -2.90
CA HIS A 340 -4.33 -27.83 -2.51
C HIS A 340 -4.36 -27.90 -0.98
N VAL A 341 -5.48 -27.58 -0.35
CA VAL A 341 -5.66 -27.83 1.09
C VAL A 341 -6.73 -28.91 1.26
N PRO A 342 -6.42 -30.05 1.91
CA PRO A 342 -7.40 -31.09 2.17
C PRO A 342 -8.35 -30.66 3.31
N VAL A 343 -9.66 -30.63 3.05
CA VAL A 343 -10.69 -30.45 4.07
C VAL A 343 -11.38 -31.80 4.32
N PRO A 344 -11.34 -32.35 5.55
CA PRO A 344 -12.07 -33.57 5.88
C PRO A 344 -13.59 -33.29 6.01
N VAL A 345 -14.42 -34.05 5.29
CA VAL A 345 -15.88 -34.00 5.43
C VAL A 345 -16.32 -35.04 6.46
N VAL A 346 -16.90 -34.60 7.58
CA VAL A 346 -17.59 -35.49 8.53
C VAL A 346 -19.03 -35.67 8.04
N GLN A 347 -19.39 -36.87 7.62
CA GLN A 347 -20.79 -37.19 7.30
C GLN A 347 -21.59 -37.34 8.60
N GLY A 348 -22.63 -36.51 8.73
CA GLY A 348 -23.66 -36.66 9.74
C GLY A 348 -24.43 -37.97 9.54
N SER A 349 -24.66 -38.65 10.65
CA SER A 349 -25.48 -39.83 10.82
C SER A 349 -26.89 -39.65 10.26
N ASN A 350 -27.34 -40.55 9.37
CA ASN A 350 -28.65 -41.19 9.50
C ASN A 350 -28.81 -42.41 8.56
N GLY A 351 -28.84 -43.60 9.17
CA GLY A 351 -29.72 -44.72 8.81
C GLY A 351 -29.44 -45.51 7.52
N GLN A 352 -28.73 -46.63 7.62
CA GLN A 352 -29.30 -47.99 7.53
C GLN A 352 -28.19 -49.07 7.48
N ARG A 353 -28.48 -50.20 8.13
CA ARG A 353 -27.57 -51.35 8.34
C ARG A 353 -27.56 -52.27 7.11
N GLY A 354 -26.39 -52.76 6.71
CA GLY A 354 -26.27 -53.87 5.75
C GLY A 354 -24.84 -54.17 5.27
N ALA A 355 -24.23 -55.17 5.90
CA ALA A 355 -23.09 -56.02 5.51
C ALA A 355 -22.12 -55.65 4.37
N SER A 356 -20.82 -55.67 4.73
CA SER A 356 -19.63 -56.09 3.96
C SER A 356 -19.32 -55.41 2.62
N ARG A 357 -18.36 -54.47 2.63
CA ARG A 357 -17.30 -54.34 1.60
C ARG A 357 -16.32 -53.19 1.89
N SER A 358 -15.03 -53.50 1.73
CA SER A 358 -14.02 -52.74 0.99
C SER A 358 -13.94 -51.21 1.19
N GLN A 359 -12.80 -50.77 1.74
CA GLN A 359 -12.14 -49.46 1.56
C GLN A 359 -12.95 -48.41 0.77
N THR A 360 -13.65 -47.53 1.48
CA THR A 360 -14.25 -46.33 0.86
C THR A 360 -13.30 -45.16 1.05
N ARG A 361 -12.58 -44.81 -0.02
CA ARG A 361 -11.82 -43.55 -0.16
C ARG A 361 -12.77 -42.39 0.12
N GLY A 362 -12.50 -41.62 1.17
CA GLY A 362 -13.18 -40.35 1.40
C GLY A 362 -12.97 -39.44 0.20
N ILE A 363 -14.06 -39.06 -0.46
CA ILE A 363 -14.05 -38.11 -1.57
C ILE A 363 -13.73 -36.74 -0.98
N ILE A 364 -12.52 -36.24 -1.23
CA ILE A 364 -12.10 -34.88 -0.92
C ILE A 364 -12.89 -33.95 -1.83
N ARG A 365 -13.75 -33.11 -1.25
CA ARG A 365 -14.34 -31.99 -1.99
C ARG A 365 -13.31 -30.86 -2.02
N LEU A 366 -12.85 -30.52 -3.21
CA LEU A 366 -11.98 -29.37 -3.46
C LEU A 366 -12.88 -28.13 -3.57
N GLU A 367 -12.77 -27.20 -2.62
CA GLU A 367 -13.36 -25.86 -2.76
C GLU A 367 -12.26 -24.87 -3.14
N GLU A 368 -12.54 -24.04 -4.15
CA GLU A 368 -11.63 -23.05 -4.72
C GLU A 368 -11.66 -21.78 -3.87
N GLN A 369 -10.51 -21.36 -3.31
CA GLN A 369 -10.39 -20.06 -2.65
C GLN A 369 -9.03 -19.43 -2.91
N VAL A 370 -8.93 -18.56 -3.92
CA VAL A 370 -7.93 -17.47 -3.93
C VAL A 370 -8.57 -16.22 -4.51
N ASP A 371 -8.57 -15.13 -3.74
CA ASP A 371 -9.20 -13.86 -4.11
C ASP A 371 -8.31 -12.71 -3.63
N ALA A 372 -7.17 -12.52 -4.31
CA ALA A 372 -6.31 -11.36 -4.13
C ALA A 372 -6.27 -10.55 -5.43
N GLU A 373 -6.58 -9.26 -5.34
CA GLU A 373 -6.59 -8.32 -6.46
C GLU A 373 -5.25 -7.60 -6.50
N ILE A 374 -4.51 -7.79 -7.60
CA ILE A 374 -3.30 -7.02 -7.86
C ILE A 374 -3.62 -5.82 -8.72
N ASN A 375 -3.16 -4.66 -8.28
CA ASN A 375 -3.24 -3.41 -9.01
C ASN A 375 -1.84 -2.79 -9.17
N VAL A 376 -1.71 -1.83 -10.09
CA VAL A 376 -0.47 -1.09 -10.37
C VAL A 376 -0.78 0.40 -10.29
N LEU A 377 0.08 1.17 -9.62
CA LEU A 377 0.01 2.62 -9.63
C LEU A 377 0.58 3.15 -10.94
N GLN A 378 -0.14 4.07 -11.57
CA GLN A 378 0.41 4.86 -12.66
C GLN A 378 1.09 6.08 -12.07
N LEU A 379 2.43 6.06 -12.08
CA LEU A 379 3.26 7.21 -11.71
C LEU A 379 3.54 8.05 -12.97
N PRO A 380 3.74 9.38 -12.82
CA PRO A 380 4.26 10.22 -13.90
C PRO A 380 5.58 9.67 -14.46
N THR A 381 5.84 9.92 -15.74
CA THR A 381 7.07 9.45 -16.41
C THR A 381 8.32 10.00 -15.72
N ASP A 382 9.29 9.11 -15.48
CA ASP A 382 10.62 9.38 -14.94
C ASP A 382 10.69 9.80 -13.45
N GLU A 383 9.64 9.57 -12.66
CA GLU A 383 9.65 9.84 -11.21
C GLU A 383 9.52 8.56 -10.39
N ASP A 384 10.40 8.41 -9.40
CA ASP A 384 10.28 7.38 -8.37
C ASP A 384 9.22 7.75 -7.32
N PRO A 385 8.69 6.80 -6.53
CA PRO A 385 7.70 7.10 -5.50
C PRO A 385 8.16 8.18 -4.52
N ASP A 386 9.43 8.18 -4.09
CA ASP A 386 9.93 9.19 -3.15
C ASP A 386 9.96 10.61 -3.72
N GLU A 387 10.27 10.79 -5.01
CA GLU A 387 10.27 12.08 -5.68
C GLU A 387 8.84 12.59 -5.85
N LEU A 388 7.92 11.72 -6.27
CA LEU A 388 6.51 12.08 -6.41
C LEU A 388 5.89 12.47 -5.06
N ILE A 389 6.11 11.69 -4.01
CA ILE A 389 5.55 11.97 -2.67
C ILE A 389 6.04 13.32 -2.14
N ARG A 390 7.32 13.64 -2.32
CA ARG A 390 7.92 14.89 -1.84
C ARG A 390 7.46 16.10 -2.65
N ARG A 391 7.28 15.95 -3.96
CA ARG A 391 6.84 17.04 -4.84
C ARG A 391 5.34 17.28 -4.75
N ASP A 392 4.54 16.22 -4.88
CA ASP A 392 3.09 16.27 -4.94
C ASP A 392 2.45 15.03 -4.31
N TYR A 393 2.28 15.12 -2.99
CA TYR A 393 1.60 14.08 -2.21
C TYR A 393 0.12 13.88 -2.61
N SER A 394 -0.54 14.89 -3.18
CA SER A 394 -1.94 14.76 -3.60
C SER A 394 -2.06 13.83 -4.81
N SER A 395 -1.14 13.95 -5.77
CA SER A 395 -1.04 13.01 -6.90
C SER A 395 -0.74 11.58 -6.44
N TRP A 396 0.14 11.40 -5.45
CA TRP A 396 0.39 10.09 -4.85
C TRP A 396 -0.87 9.49 -4.21
N LEU A 397 -1.61 10.27 -3.42
CA LEU A 397 -2.87 9.84 -2.84
C LEU A 397 -3.93 9.51 -3.90
N TYR A 398 -4.01 10.30 -4.97
CA TYR A 398 -4.91 10.02 -6.09
C TYR A 398 -4.58 8.67 -6.73
N ALA A 399 -3.30 8.42 -7.04
CA ALA A 399 -2.84 7.15 -7.60
C ALA A 399 -3.20 5.96 -6.71
N ILE A 400 -2.97 6.06 -5.39
CA ILE A 400 -3.32 5.00 -4.42
C ILE A 400 -4.80 4.66 -4.42
N ASN A 401 -5.67 5.66 -4.53
CA ASN A 401 -7.11 5.49 -4.52
C ASN A 401 -7.66 4.99 -5.86
N HIS A 402 -6.94 5.20 -6.95
CA HIS A 402 -7.34 4.81 -8.31
C HIS A 402 -6.27 3.93 -8.98
N PRO A 403 -5.92 2.78 -8.39
CA PRO A 403 -4.90 1.92 -8.95
C PRO A 403 -5.48 1.16 -10.15
N LEU A 404 -4.65 0.89 -11.16
CA LEU A 404 -5.08 0.19 -12.36
C LEU A 404 -5.00 -1.33 -12.13
N PRO A 405 -6.02 -2.14 -12.45
CA PRO A 405 -5.91 -3.58 -12.38
C PRO A 405 -4.72 -4.09 -13.19
N LEU A 406 -4.02 -5.11 -12.68
CA LEU A 406 -2.78 -5.60 -13.28
C LEU A 406 -2.88 -5.93 -14.76
N ILE A 407 -3.95 -6.63 -15.13
CA ILE A 407 -4.20 -7.04 -16.51
C ILE A 407 -4.48 -5.80 -17.38
N ASP A 408 -5.21 -4.81 -16.87
CA ASP A 408 -5.45 -3.56 -17.58
C ASP A 408 -4.16 -2.77 -17.81
N TRP A 409 -3.27 -2.74 -16.82
CA TRP A 409 -1.95 -2.16 -16.97
C TRP A 409 -1.13 -2.90 -18.02
N TYR A 410 -1.17 -4.23 -18.03
CA TYR A 410 -0.46 -5.06 -19.00
C TYR A 410 -0.95 -4.81 -20.44
N PHE A 411 -2.25 -4.56 -20.63
CA PHE A 411 -2.80 -4.13 -21.92
C PHE A 411 -2.10 -2.84 -22.38
N VAL A 412 -2.13 -1.79 -21.57
CA VAL A 412 -1.51 -0.49 -21.90
C VAL A 412 -0.01 -0.66 -22.20
N SER A 413 0.71 -1.32 -21.30
CA SER A 413 2.17 -1.49 -21.38
C SER A 413 2.59 -2.29 -22.63
N LYS A 414 1.91 -3.41 -22.94
CA LYS A 414 2.32 -4.28 -24.06
C LYS A 414 1.86 -3.79 -25.44
N THR A 415 0.82 -2.95 -25.49
CA THR A 415 0.38 -2.31 -26.74
C THR A 415 1.07 -0.98 -27.01
N ALA A 416 1.85 -0.44 -26.07
CA ALA A 416 2.60 0.78 -26.28
C ALA A 416 3.52 0.67 -27.51
N GLY A 417 3.40 1.64 -28.42
CA GLY A 417 4.19 1.69 -29.66
C GLY A 417 3.78 0.72 -30.77
N LEU A 418 2.68 -0.03 -30.61
CA LEU A 418 2.11 -0.85 -31.68
C LEU A 418 1.02 -0.09 -32.45
N ASP A 419 1.01 -0.22 -33.77
CA ASP A 419 -0.13 0.21 -34.59
C ASP A 419 -1.21 -0.88 -34.58
N LEU A 420 -2.21 -0.70 -33.70
CA LEU A 420 -3.33 -1.62 -33.51
C LEU A 420 -4.31 -1.66 -34.69
N HIS A 421 -4.15 -0.79 -35.68
CA HIS A 421 -4.94 -0.81 -36.91
C HIS A 421 -4.24 -1.58 -38.05
N SER A 422 -2.97 -1.93 -37.88
CA SER A 422 -2.21 -2.74 -38.84
C SER A 422 -2.35 -4.24 -38.54
N PRO A 423 -2.45 -5.13 -39.55
CA PRO A 423 -2.51 -6.57 -39.32
C PRO A 423 -1.31 -7.13 -38.53
N THR A 424 -0.13 -6.54 -38.73
CA THR A 424 1.10 -6.88 -38.00
C THR A 424 1.02 -6.46 -36.53
N GLY A 425 0.57 -5.24 -36.23
CA GLY A 425 0.40 -4.77 -34.86
C GLY A 425 -0.73 -5.49 -34.10
N GLN A 426 -1.82 -5.83 -34.79
CA GLN A 426 -2.91 -6.64 -34.22
C GLN A 426 -2.44 -8.05 -33.82
N THR A 427 -1.69 -8.70 -34.71
CA THR A 427 -1.13 -10.04 -34.45
C THR A 427 -0.13 -10.00 -33.30
N GLU A 428 0.74 -9.00 -33.26
CA GLU A 428 1.74 -8.86 -32.21
C GLU A 428 1.11 -8.52 -30.86
N ALA A 429 0.07 -7.69 -30.82
CA ALA A 429 -0.70 -7.41 -29.61
C ALA A 429 -1.36 -8.69 -29.06
N ALA A 430 -2.02 -9.48 -29.92
CA ALA A 430 -2.62 -10.76 -29.53
C ALA A 430 -1.56 -11.75 -29.01
N ARG A 431 -0.40 -11.84 -29.68
CA ARG A 431 0.72 -12.70 -29.29
C ARG A 431 1.26 -12.35 -27.89
N ARG A 432 1.30 -11.07 -27.53
CA ARG A 432 1.78 -10.59 -26.22
C ARG A 432 0.75 -10.76 -25.10
N LEU A 433 -0.53 -10.55 -25.39
CA LEU A 433 -1.59 -10.48 -24.38
C LEU A 433 -2.28 -11.83 -24.10
N LEU A 434 -2.45 -12.68 -25.11
CA LEU A 434 -3.14 -13.97 -24.95
C LEU A 434 -2.48 -14.92 -23.94
N PRO A 435 -1.14 -15.05 -23.87
CA PRO A 435 -0.49 -15.89 -22.85
C PRO A 435 -0.85 -15.46 -21.42
N VAL A 436 -0.93 -14.16 -21.15
CA VAL A 436 -1.26 -13.62 -19.82
C VAL A 436 -2.74 -13.79 -19.50
N ILE A 437 -3.63 -13.55 -20.47
CA ILE A 437 -5.07 -13.84 -20.33
C ILE A 437 -5.28 -15.34 -20.04
N GLY A 438 -4.47 -16.22 -20.64
CA GLY A 438 -4.50 -17.66 -20.39
C GLY A 438 -4.16 -18.09 -18.97
N LEU A 439 -3.40 -17.28 -18.22
CA LEU A 439 -3.06 -17.55 -16.82
C LEU A 439 -4.24 -17.34 -15.86
N LEU A 440 -5.28 -16.59 -16.26
CA LEU A 440 -6.44 -16.32 -15.43
C LEU A 440 -7.29 -17.58 -15.24
N SER A 441 -7.44 -18.10 -14.02
CA SER A 441 -8.29 -19.27 -13.72
C SER A 441 -9.79 -19.03 -13.96
N ASP A 442 -10.29 -17.85 -13.55
CA ASP A 442 -11.69 -17.44 -13.69
C ASP A 442 -12.08 -17.28 -15.17
N ARG A 443 -12.99 -18.15 -15.62
CA ARG A 443 -13.46 -18.19 -17.01
C ARG A 443 -14.23 -16.93 -17.42
N ILE A 444 -14.96 -16.31 -16.49
CA ILE A 444 -15.75 -15.11 -16.76
C ILE A 444 -14.83 -13.91 -16.91
N LYS A 445 -13.86 -13.75 -15.99
CA LYS A 445 -12.83 -12.71 -16.12
C LYS A 445 -12.04 -12.89 -17.41
N ARG A 446 -11.66 -14.13 -17.74
CA ARG A 446 -10.94 -14.45 -18.98
C ARG A 446 -11.73 -14.04 -20.22
N ASP A 447 -13.01 -14.40 -20.29
CA ASP A 447 -13.90 -14.02 -21.39
C ASP A 447 -14.03 -12.48 -21.53
N ALA A 448 -14.18 -11.76 -20.42
CA ALA A 448 -14.24 -10.29 -20.42
C ALA A 448 -12.96 -9.66 -21.00
N TYR A 449 -11.77 -10.16 -20.64
CA TYR A 449 -10.51 -9.66 -21.20
C TYR A 449 -10.31 -10.06 -22.67
N ILE A 450 -10.82 -11.22 -23.10
CA ILE A 450 -10.82 -11.58 -24.53
C ILE A 450 -11.69 -10.60 -25.32
N ARG A 451 -12.89 -10.28 -24.82
CA ARG A 451 -13.76 -9.26 -25.43
C ARG A 451 -13.09 -7.89 -25.50
N LYS A 452 -12.40 -7.48 -24.43
CA LYS A 452 -11.62 -6.24 -24.41
C LYS A 452 -10.51 -6.24 -25.46
N LEU A 453 -9.75 -7.34 -25.57
CA LEU A 453 -8.71 -7.50 -26.59
C LEU A 453 -9.29 -7.45 -28.00
N ALA A 454 -10.37 -8.19 -28.25
CA ALA A 454 -11.09 -8.22 -29.53
C ALA A 454 -11.50 -6.82 -29.99
N GLY A 455 -12.09 -6.03 -29.08
CA GLY A 455 -12.47 -4.64 -29.34
C GLY A 455 -11.26 -3.73 -29.61
N MET A 456 -10.16 -3.92 -28.87
CA MET A 456 -8.94 -3.11 -29.01
C MET A 456 -8.22 -3.33 -30.35
N ILE A 457 -8.16 -4.57 -30.84
CA ILE A 457 -7.48 -4.91 -32.11
C ILE A 457 -8.44 -5.04 -33.31
N GLY A 458 -9.75 -4.84 -33.12
CA GLY A 458 -10.76 -4.96 -34.18
C GLY A 458 -10.92 -6.36 -34.77
N THR A 459 -10.71 -7.43 -33.98
CA THR A 459 -10.76 -8.83 -34.44
C THR A 459 -11.96 -9.58 -33.85
N ASN A 460 -12.38 -10.68 -34.48
CA ASN A 460 -13.45 -11.54 -33.95
C ASN A 460 -13.02 -12.29 -32.68
N GLU A 461 -13.85 -12.25 -31.63
CA GLU A 461 -13.63 -12.97 -30.37
C GLU A 461 -13.37 -14.47 -30.58
N ARG A 462 -14.04 -15.12 -31.55
CA ARG A 462 -13.86 -16.56 -31.83
C ARG A 462 -12.43 -16.89 -32.25
N THR A 463 -11.79 -16.01 -33.04
CA THR A 463 -10.41 -16.19 -33.48
C THR A 463 -9.45 -16.16 -32.29
N LEU A 464 -9.64 -15.21 -31.37
CA LEU A 464 -8.83 -15.10 -30.16
C LEU A 464 -9.04 -16.29 -29.21
N HIS A 465 -10.27 -16.80 -29.09
CA HIS A 465 -10.56 -18.01 -28.32
C HIS A 465 -9.85 -19.25 -28.88
N MET A 466 -9.79 -19.40 -30.21
CA MET A 466 -9.07 -20.52 -30.84
C MET A 466 -7.56 -20.44 -30.59
N GLU A 467 -6.97 -19.26 -30.75
CA GLU A 467 -5.53 -19.08 -30.52
C GLU A 467 -5.18 -19.27 -29.04
N LEU A 468 -6.03 -18.80 -28.13
CA LEU A 468 -5.87 -19.05 -26.69
C LEU A 468 -5.92 -20.55 -26.35
N GLN A 469 -6.84 -21.31 -26.97
CA GLN A 469 -6.90 -22.77 -26.77
C GLN A 469 -5.64 -23.47 -27.26
N LYS A 470 -5.03 -23.00 -28.35
CA LYS A 470 -3.76 -23.52 -28.85
C LYS A 470 -2.63 -23.26 -27.84
N ILE A 471 -2.52 -22.04 -27.33
CA ILE A 471 -1.53 -21.67 -26.29
C ILE A 471 -1.70 -22.53 -25.02
N LEU A 472 -2.94 -22.72 -24.55
CA LEU A 472 -3.21 -23.54 -23.35
C LEU A 472 -2.89 -25.03 -23.56
N ARG A 473 -2.97 -25.54 -24.79
CA ARG A 473 -2.56 -26.91 -25.14
C ARG A 473 -1.04 -27.05 -25.18
N GLU A 474 -0.35 -26.08 -25.77
CA GLU A 474 1.12 -26.03 -25.82
C GLU A 474 1.71 -25.93 -24.40
N GLN A 475 1.13 -25.14 -23.51
CA GLN A 475 1.54 -25.02 -22.11
C GLN A 475 1.32 -26.30 -21.28
N LYS A 476 0.34 -27.14 -21.64
CA LYS A 476 0.11 -28.44 -20.97
C LYS A 476 0.98 -29.57 -21.52
N GLY A 477 1.57 -29.41 -22.71
CA GLY A 477 2.40 -30.42 -23.39
C GLY A 477 3.91 -30.27 -23.19
N GLY A 478 4.39 -29.23 -22.50
CA GLY A 478 5.80 -28.88 -22.39
C GLY A 478 6.56 -29.56 -21.24
N SER A 479 6.77 -30.88 -21.30
CA SER A 479 8.01 -31.47 -20.77
C SER A 479 8.86 -31.90 -21.96
N VAL A 480 9.56 -30.95 -22.57
CA VAL A 480 10.53 -31.25 -23.62
C VAL A 480 11.80 -30.46 -23.31
N THR A 481 12.84 -31.19 -22.93
CA THR A 481 14.23 -30.74 -22.83
C THR A 481 14.69 -30.14 -24.15
N VAL A 482 15.25 -28.92 -24.11
CA VAL A 482 15.99 -28.35 -25.25
C VAL A 482 17.38 -27.89 -24.77
N PRO A 483 18.48 -28.29 -25.46
CA PRO A 483 19.84 -27.93 -25.08
C PRO A 483 20.16 -26.45 -25.38
N LEU A 484 21.00 -25.86 -24.55
CA LEU A 484 21.53 -24.49 -24.72
C LEU A 484 22.39 -24.36 -26.00
N PRO A 485 22.21 -23.30 -26.82
CA PRO A 485 23.14 -22.96 -27.89
C PRO A 485 24.37 -22.22 -27.33
N VAL A 486 25.54 -22.64 -27.80
CA VAL A 486 26.86 -22.01 -27.56
C VAL A 486 26.93 -20.64 -28.28
N PRO A 487 27.59 -19.60 -27.72
CA PRO A 487 27.70 -18.28 -28.34
C PRO A 487 28.58 -18.30 -29.60
N LEU A 488 28.08 -17.74 -30.71
CA LEU A 488 28.87 -17.49 -31.92
C LEU A 488 29.59 -16.14 -31.84
N GLU A 489 30.86 -16.19 -32.20
CA GLU A 489 31.84 -15.11 -32.25
C GLU A 489 31.41 -13.93 -33.13
N ARG A 490 31.80 -12.72 -32.68
CA ARG A 490 31.75 -11.48 -33.47
C ARG A 490 32.80 -11.54 -34.58
N LYS A 491 32.37 -11.35 -35.84
CA LYS A 491 33.25 -10.92 -36.93
C LYS A 491 32.87 -9.53 -37.42
N SER A 492 33.92 -8.70 -37.48
CA SER A 492 34.03 -7.34 -37.98
C SER A 492 34.05 -7.25 -39.51
N ALA A 493 33.47 -6.17 -40.05
CA ALA A 493 33.80 -5.40 -41.27
C ALA A 493 32.51 -4.70 -41.76
N GLY A 494 32.45 -3.48 -42.29
CA GLY A 494 33.43 -2.49 -42.71
C GLY A 494 32.71 -1.46 -43.61
N LYS A 495 33.00 -0.17 -43.40
CA LYS A 495 32.82 1.04 -44.27
C LYS A 495 31.97 0.94 -45.56
N ARG A 496 31.07 1.92 -45.75
CA ARG A 496 31.05 2.90 -46.89
C ARG A 496 29.93 3.94 -46.71
N LYS A 497 30.31 5.22 -46.56
CA LYS A 497 30.21 6.34 -47.54
C LYS A 497 28.88 7.11 -47.51
N SER A 498 28.99 8.31 -46.92
CA SER A 498 28.15 9.49 -47.07
C SER A 498 28.27 10.12 -48.47
N GLN A 499 27.16 10.57 -49.04
CA GLN A 499 27.11 11.63 -50.06
C GLN A 499 25.90 12.54 -49.83
N GLN A 500 26.15 13.84 -50.00
CA GLN A 500 25.25 14.99 -49.88
C GLN A 500 24.45 15.22 -51.17
N ALA A 501 23.30 15.90 -51.05
CA ALA A 501 22.81 17.05 -51.87
C ALA A 501 21.34 17.31 -51.46
N VAL A 502 20.92 18.43 -50.86
CA VAL A 502 20.84 19.85 -51.31
C VAL A 502 19.62 20.17 -52.18
N SER A 503 18.95 21.30 -51.83
CA SER A 503 17.96 22.13 -52.58
C SER A 503 16.52 21.61 -52.67
N SER A 504 15.44 22.41 -52.63
CA SER A 504 15.17 23.86 -52.66
C SER A 504 13.65 24.06 -52.41
N LEU A 505 13.21 24.99 -51.53
CA LEU A 505 12.53 26.28 -51.80
C LEU A 505 11.19 26.29 -52.58
N GLY A 506 10.22 27.04 -52.03
CA GLY A 506 9.02 27.61 -52.66
C GLY A 506 7.75 27.47 -51.78
N ASP A 507 7.40 28.41 -50.88
CA ASP A 507 6.53 29.61 -51.08
C ASP A 507 5.17 29.30 -51.75
N THR A 508 3.97 29.77 -51.35
CA THR A 508 3.57 31.00 -50.64
C THR A 508 2.09 30.90 -50.18
N SER A 509 1.74 31.80 -49.26
CA SER A 509 0.44 32.15 -48.65
C SER A 509 -0.77 32.45 -49.55
N ILE A 510 -2.00 32.22 -49.04
CA ILE A 510 -3.21 33.03 -49.35
C ILE A 510 -4.03 33.26 -48.07
N THR A 511 -4.50 34.50 -47.94
CA THR A 511 -5.23 35.20 -46.88
C THR A 511 -6.78 35.10 -46.96
N GLY A 512 -7.45 35.37 -45.82
CA GLY A 512 -8.76 36.07 -45.75
C GLY A 512 -9.97 35.21 -45.33
N VAL A 513 -10.99 35.66 -44.60
CA VAL A 513 -11.37 36.91 -43.91
C VAL A 513 -12.69 36.60 -43.15
N SER A 514 -12.84 37.24 -42.00
CA SER A 514 -14.01 37.51 -41.13
C SER A 514 -15.44 37.06 -41.48
N GLY A 515 -16.25 36.85 -40.43
CA GLY A 515 -17.68 37.19 -40.45
C GLY A 515 -18.51 36.59 -39.30
N GLY A 516 -18.69 37.35 -38.21
CA GLY A 516 -19.62 37.00 -37.12
C GLY A 516 -21.08 37.36 -37.42
N ARG A 517 -22.01 36.87 -36.60
CA ARG A 517 -23.33 37.48 -36.37
C ARG A 517 -23.93 37.10 -35.02
N SER A 518 -24.60 38.10 -34.46
CA SER A 518 -25.15 38.30 -33.12
C SER A 518 -26.63 37.89 -33.01
N ALA A 519 -27.14 37.70 -31.78
CA ALA A 519 -28.44 38.19 -31.24
C ALA A 519 -28.79 37.41 -29.94
N ASN A 520 -28.88 38.05 -28.76
CA ASN A 520 -30.07 38.71 -28.15
C ASN A 520 -31.23 37.71 -27.90
N THR A 521 -31.91 37.58 -26.75
CA THR A 521 -32.50 38.50 -25.75
C THR A 521 -33.08 37.56 -24.65
N GLU A 522 -33.21 37.86 -23.35
CA GLU A 522 -34.33 38.59 -22.72
C GLU A 522 -34.13 38.68 -21.19
N GLN A 523 -34.40 39.88 -20.67
CA GLN A 523 -34.63 40.19 -19.26
C GLN A 523 -36.06 39.77 -18.85
N ARG A 524 -36.25 39.34 -17.60
CA ARG A 524 -37.50 39.60 -16.87
C ARG A 524 -37.25 39.91 -15.40
N SER A 525 -37.87 41.00 -14.97
CA SER A 525 -37.76 41.67 -13.68
C SER A 525 -38.85 41.24 -12.69
N SER A 526 -38.55 41.56 -11.42
CA SER A 526 -39.43 41.98 -10.31
C SER A 526 -40.21 40.97 -9.46
N GLN A 527 -39.73 40.88 -8.21
CA GLN A 527 -40.42 41.07 -6.92
C GLN A 527 -41.48 40.05 -6.46
N THR A 528 -41.21 39.39 -5.33
CA THR A 528 -41.94 39.49 -4.04
C THR A 528 -41.25 38.61 -2.99
N GLY A 529 -40.53 39.21 -2.06
CA GLY A 529 -39.71 38.51 -1.06
C GLY A 529 -40.48 38.14 0.20
N THR A 530 -41.16 37.00 0.21
CA THR A 530 -41.27 36.19 1.43
C THR A 530 -39.96 35.41 1.56
N THR A 531 -38.95 35.97 2.22
CA THR A 531 -37.69 35.26 2.46
C THR A 531 -37.99 34.05 3.33
N THR A 532 -38.02 32.88 2.70
CA THR A 532 -38.23 31.62 3.38
C THR A 532 -37.07 31.34 4.33
N VAL A 533 -37.27 30.47 5.33
CA VAL A 533 -36.16 30.02 6.22
C VAL A 533 -35.00 29.44 5.40
N LEU A 534 -35.29 28.87 4.23
CA LEU A 534 -34.30 28.39 3.26
C LEU A 534 -33.49 29.54 2.66
N ASP A 535 -34.13 30.66 2.30
CA ASP A 535 -33.44 31.85 1.76
C ASP A 535 -32.54 32.51 2.80
N ARG A 536 -32.96 32.56 4.08
CA ARG A 536 -32.11 33.05 5.17
C ARG A 536 -30.89 32.14 5.40
N ASN A 537 -31.11 30.82 5.40
CA ASN A 537 -30.02 29.85 5.54
C ASN A 537 -29.06 29.87 4.34
N MET A 538 -29.55 30.13 3.14
CA MET A 538 -28.72 30.30 1.94
C MET A 538 -27.92 31.61 2.01
N ALA A 539 -28.56 32.72 2.37
CA ALA A 539 -27.89 34.01 2.54
C ALA A 539 -26.79 33.96 3.62
N ASP A 540 -27.02 33.26 4.73
CA ASP A 540 -26.00 33.12 5.79
C ASP A 540 -24.86 32.19 5.39
N ARG A 541 -25.08 31.22 4.49
CA ARG A 541 -24.02 30.41 3.89
C ARG A 541 -23.18 31.20 2.90
N LEU A 542 -23.82 31.95 2.00
CA LEU A 542 -23.13 32.81 1.03
C LEU A 542 -22.27 33.86 1.75
N LYS A 543 -22.75 34.42 2.88
CA LYS A 543 -21.92 35.30 3.72
C LYS A 543 -20.69 34.61 4.32
N LEU A 544 -20.78 33.30 4.59
CA LEU A 544 -19.70 32.48 5.17
C LEU A 544 -18.68 32.08 4.10
N GLU A 545 -19.16 31.73 2.91
CA GLU A 545 -18.35 31.52 1.70
C GLU A 545 -17.58 32.79 1.32
N ASP A 546 -18.29 33.92 1.27
CA ASP A 546 -17.67 35.21 0.98
C ASP A 546 -16.61 35.56 2.02
N TYR A 547 -16.88 35.33 3.30
CA TYR A 547 -15.91 35.59 4.36
C TYR A 547 -14.66 34.71 4.22
N LEU A 548 -14.82 33.42 3.94
CA LEU A 548 -13.69 32.50 3.76
C LEU A 548 -12.80 32.91 2.58
N ILE A 549 -13.41 33.18 1.43
CA ILE A 549 -12.66 33.60 0.24
C ILE A 549 -11.93 34.92 0.51
N GLY A 550 -12.56 35.84 1.25
CA GLY A 550 -11.94 37.11 1.62
C GLY A 550 -10.71 36.94 2.50
N LEU A 551 -10.74 35.99 3.45
CA LEU A 551 -9.56 35.67 4.27
C LEU A 551 -8.42 35.10 3.41
N LEU A 552 -8.73 34.21 2.46
CA LEU A 552 -7.76 33.62 1.53
C LEU A 552 -7.19 34.63 0.52
N LEU A 553 -7.94 35.70 0.21
CA LEU A 553 -7.46 36.82 -0.61
C LEU A 553 -6.52 37.75 0.17
N GLN A 554 -6.75 37.91 1.47
CA GLN A 554 -5.93 38.76 2.34
C GLN A 554 -4.58 38.10 2.64
N ASP A 555 -4.59 36.80 2.97
CA ASP A 555 -3.38 36.01 3.19
C ASP A 555 -3.45 34.67 2.44
N PRO A 556 -2.78 34.59 1.29
CA PRO A 556 -2.69 33.37 0.48
C PRO A 556 -2.06 32.16 1.19
N GLY A 557 -1.20 32.39 2.20
CA GLY A 557 -0.57 31.34 2.98
C GLY A 557 -1.55 30.50 3.79
N LEU A 558 -2.76 31.04 4.04
CA LEU A 558 -3.83 30.35 4.73
C LEU A 558 -4.42 29.17 3.95
N SER A 559 -4.24 29.14 2.63
CA SER A 559 -4.76 28.07 1.76
C SER A 559 -4.31 26.67 2.21
N ALA A 560 -3.05 26.54 2.65
CA ALA A 560 -2.48 25.29 3.15
C ALA A 560 -3.25 24.68 4.33
N TYR A 561 -3.89 25.51 5.16
CA TYR A 561 -4.67 25.07 6.32
C TYR A 561 -6.12 24.71 5.97
N VAL A 562 -6.60 25.11 4.79
CA VAL A 562 -8.01 24.99 4.37
C VAL A 562 -8.22 23.85 3.38
N CYS A 563 -7.26 23.59 2.48
CA CYS A 563 -7.37 22.57 1.43
C CYS A 563 -7.59 21.14 1.96
N GLY A 564 -7.17 20.84 3.19
CA GLY A 564 -7.44 19.55 3.84
C GLY A 564 -8.85 19.41 4.44
N ILE A 565 -9.63 20.50 4.50
CA ILE A 565 -10.92 20.56 5.20
C ILE A 565 -12.09 20.66 4.22
N ILE A 566 -11.95 21.48 3.16
CA ILE A 566 -13.00 21.74 2.18
C ILE A 566 -12.53 21.53 0.73
N THR A 567 -13.47 21.23 -0.15
CA THR A 567 -13.31 21.16 -1.60
C THR A 567 -14.32 22.08 -2.29
N ASP A 568 -14.18 22.26 -3.60
CA ASP A 568 -15.08 23.09 -4.41
C ASP A 568 -16.56 22.67 -4.27
N GLY A 569 -16.80 21.36 -4.07
CA GLY A 569 -18.13 20.79 -3.88
C GLY A 569 -18.82 21.15 -2.55
N ASP A 570 -18.12 21.87 -1.66
CA ASP A 570 -18.66 22.34 -0.39
C ASP A 570 -19.29 23.74 -0.49
N PHE A 571 -19.00 24.50 -1.55
CA PHE A 571 -19.58 25.82 -1.82
C PHE A 571 -20.97 25.68 -2.45
N ALA A 572 -21.93 26.45 -1.94
CA ALA A 572 -23.27 26.56 -2.50
C ALA A 572 -23.36 27.62 -3.62
N GLY A 573 -22.59 28.70 -3.51
CA GLY A 573 -22.50 29.72 -4.55
C GLY A 573 -21.68 29.26 -5.75
N THR A 574 -22.18 29.50 -6.96
CA THR A 574 -21.43 29.21 -8.20
C THR A 574 -20.16 30.03 -8.28
N ASP A 575 -20.27 31.33 -8.02
CA ASP A 575 -19.18 32.29 -8.20
C ASP A 575 -18.11 32.14 -7.12
N THR A 576 -18.53 31.87 -5.88
CA THR A 576 -17.63 31.63 -4.73
C THR A 576 -16.84 30.35 -4.93
N ARG A 577 -17.48 29.30 -5.45
CA ARG A 577 -16.81 28.05 -5.85
C ARG A 577 -15.76 28.28 -6.93
N GLU A 578 -16.10 29.00 -8.00
CA GLU A 578 -15.14 29.29 -9.08
C GLU A 578 -13.98 30.16 -8.58
N LEU A 579 -14.25 31.15 -7.73
CA LEU A 579 -13.20 31.95 -7.11
C LEU A 579 -12.28 31.09 -6.22
N TYR A 580 -12.83 30.17 -5.42
CA TYR A 580 -12.02 29.26 -4.61
C TYR A 580 -11.15 28.33 -5.47
N HIS A 581 -11.71 27.80 -6.56
CA HIS A 581 -10.97 26.96 -7.51
C HIS A 581 -9.81 27.74 -8.17
N ILE A 582 -10.06 28.99 -8.60
CA ILE A 582 -9.02 29.88 -9.16
C ILE A 582 -7.95 30.20 -8.10
N LEU A 583 -8.34 30.50 -6.86
CA LEU A 583 -7.38 30.78 -5.79
C LEU A 583 -6.51 29.56 -5.49
N ASN A 584 -7.10 28.37 -5.43
CA ASN A 584 -6.35 27.15 -5.18
C ASN A 584 -5.39 26.83 -6.34
N SER A 585 -5.80 27.01 -7.59
CA SER A 585 -4.93 26.76 -8.75
C SER A 585 -3.77 27.77 -8.84
N VAL A 586 -4.01 29.04 -8.55
CA VAL A 586 -2.98 30.10 -8.56
C VAL A 586 -2.03 29.95 -7.37
N TYR A 587 -2.53 29.60 -6.18
CA TYR A 587 -1.68 29.45 -5.00
C TYR A 587 -0.89 28.15 -4.97
N GLN A 588 -1.36 27.08 -5.61
CA GLN A 588 -0.52 25.90 -5.88
C GLN A 588 0.66 26.23 -6.81
N GLN A 589 0.51 27.19 -7.73
CA GLN A 589 1.60 27.64 -8.60
C GLN A 589 2.60 28.59 -7.90
N ARG A 590 2.19 29.32 -6.86
CA ARG A 590 3.09 30.19 -6.05
C ARG A 590 4.21 29.45 -5.34
N ALA A 591 4.06 28.14 -5.09
CA ALA A 591 5.13 27.32 -4.52
C ALA A 591 6.31 27.07 -5.49
N SER A 592 6.15 27.40 -6.78
CA SER A 592 7.02 26.92 -7.85
C SER A 592 7.63 28.00 -8.77
N SER A 593 7.30 29.29 -8.65
CA SER A 593 7.94 30.36 -9.46
C SER A 593 7.81 31.79 -8.90
N PRO A 594 8.74 32.73 -9.23
CA PRO A 594 8.84 34.06 -8.59
C PRO A 594 8.16 35.22 -9.34
N SER A 595 7.54 35.00 -10.50
CA SER A 595 6.92 36.07 -11.30
C SER A 595 5.45 35.76 -11.55
N PHE A 596 4.52 36.47 -10.90
CA PHE A 596 3.09 36.27 -11.14
C PHE A 596 2.31 37.57 -11.25
N GLU A 597 1.37 37.54 -12.21
CA GLU A 597 0.39 38.58 -12.50
C GLU A 597 -0.57 38.80 -11.31
N PRO A 598 -1.08 40.03 -11.11
CA PRO A 598 -2.10 40.31 -10.10
C PRO A 598 -3.34 39.42 -10.30
N LEU A 599 -3.96 38.97 -9.21
CA LEU A 599 -5.15 38.10 -9.24
C LEU A 599 -6.28 38.70 -10.11
N GLU A 600 -6.33 40.02 -10.20
CA GLU A 600 -7.27 40.80 -11.02
C GLU A 600 -7.17 40.51 -12.52
N GLN A 601 -6.01 40.04 -13.01
CA GLN A 601 -5.79 39.65 -14.41
C GLN A 601 -6.18 38.19 -14.68
N VAL A 602 -6.21 37.35 -13.64
CA VAL A 602 -6.54 35.91 -13.74
C VAL A 602 -8.03 35.66 -13.53
N VAL A 603 -8.72 36.51 -12.76
CA VAL A 603 -10.15 36.37 -12.47
C VAL A 603 -11.01 36.85 -13.65
N PRO A 604 -11.86 35.99 -14.24
CA PRO A 604 -12.79 36.37 -15.30
C PRO A 604 -13.63 37.60 -14.95
N THR A 605 -13.92 38.45 -15.93
CA THR A 605 -14.73 39.68 -15.75
C THR A 605 -16.09 39.41 -15.10
N ALA A 606 -16.68 38.24 -15.35
CA ALA A 606 -17.93 37.80 -14.73
C ALA A 606 -17.85 37.63 -13.20
N LEU A 607 -16.67 37.42 -12.62
CA LEU A 607 -16.49 37.21 -11.18
C LEU A 607 -16.01 38.46 -10.44
N GLN A 608 -15.81 39.58 -11.13
CA GLN A 608 -15.28 40.83 -10.55
C GLN A 608 -16.23 41.46 -9.51
N GLU A 609 -17.55 41.36 -9.71
CA GLU A 609 -18.54 41.82 -8.73
C GLU A 609 -18.46 40.98 -7.43
N THR A 610 -18.36 39.65 -7.57
CA THR A 610 -18.20 38.72 -6.45
C THR A 610 -16.86 38.94 -5.75
N LEU A 611 -15.77 39.18 -6.48
CA LEU A 611 -14.45 39.52 -5.92
C LEU A 611 -14.51 40.80 -5.08
N THR A 612 -15.19 41.84 -5.59
CA THR A 612 -15.37 43.12 -4.87
C THR A 612 -16.18 42.93 -3.59
N ARG A 613 -17.28 42.17 -3.67
CA ARG A 613 -18.14 41.83 -2.52
C ARG A 613 -17.37 41.11 -1.42
N VAL A 614 -16.55 40.14 -1.82
CA VAL A 614 -15.73 39.34 -0.91
C VAL A 614 -14.65 40.18 -0.20
N ARG A 615 -13.97 41.07 -0.93
CA ARG A 615 -12.94 41.97 -0.36
C ARG A 615 -13.55 42.90 0.70
N GLN A 616 -14.67 43.56 0.38
CA GLN A 616 -15.38 44.44 1.31
C GLN A 616 -15.81 43.72 2.61
N ARG A 617 -16.02 42.40 2.55
CA ARG A 617 -16.44 41.60 3.70
C ARG A 617 -15.35 41.48 4.77
N VAL A 618 -14.08 41.53 4.36
CA VAL A 618 -12.91 41.30 5.24
C VAL A 618 -12.17 42.60 5.57
N GLU A 619 -12.37 43.68 4.79
CA GLU A 619 -11.84 45.03 5.07
C GLU A 619 -12.16 45.58 6.46
N SER A 620 -13.22 45.07 7.11
CA SER A 620 -13.62 45.47 8.48
C SER A 620 -12.92 44.69 9.61
N VAL A 621 -12.10 43.69 9.29
CA VAL A 621 -11.54 42.75 10.28
C VAL A 621 -10.04 42.96 10.45
N SER A 622 -9.65 43.59 11.56
CA SER A 622 -8.24 43.80 11.93
C SER A 622 -7.79 42.76 12.95
N PHE A 623 -6.94 41.82 12.53
CA PHE A 623 -6.31 40.84 13.43
C PHE A 623 -4.92 41.32 13.83
N LYS A 624 -4.63 41.34 15.14
CA LYS A 624 -3.34 41.81 15.67
C LYS A 624 -2.22 40.75 15.66
N ASN A 625 -2.55 39.45 15.51
CA ASN A 625 -1.60 38.32 15.54
C ASN A 625 -1.94 37.25 14.47
N GLY A 626 -0.92 36.70 13.80
CA GLY A 626 -1.07 35.70 12.71
C GLY A 626 -1.74 34.38 13.12
N ASP A 627 -1.51 33.89 14.34
CA ASP A 627 -2.12 32.64 14.84
C ASP A 627 -3.65 32.74 14.99
N GLY A 628 -4.18 33.94 15.24
CA GLY A 628 -5.62 34.18 15.31
C GLY A 628 -6.31 34.00 13.96
N LEU A 629 -5.62 34.37 12.88
CA LEU A 629 -6.13 34.29 11.51
C LEU A 629 -6.21 32.83 11.03
N VAL A 630 -5.21 32.01 11.37
CA VAL A 630 -5.22 30.57 11.08
C VAL A 630 -6.36 29.86 11.82
N LYS A 631 -6.60 30.20 13.10
CA LYS A 631 -7.72 29.63 13.85
C LYS A 631 -9.06 30.01 13.21
N GLU A 632 -9.23 31.28 12.84
CA GLU A 632 -10.45 31.79 12.23
C GLU A 632 -10.75 31.12 10.88
N VAL A 633 -9.76 31.01 9.99
CA VAL A 633 -9.94 30.41 8.65
C VAL A 633 -10.28 28.92 8.74
N VAL A 634 -9.64 28.18 9.65
CA VAL A 634 -9.91 26.76 9.91
C VAL A 634 -11.33 26.57 10.46
N GLN A 635 -11.76 27.44 11.38
CA GLN A 635 -13.11 27.38 11.93
C GLN A 635 -14.16 27.70 10.87
N CYS A 636 -13.90 28.69 10.02
CA CYS A 636 -14.77 29.06 8.91
C CYS A 636 -14.92 27.90 7.92
N ALA A 637 -13.81 27.32 7.46
CA ALA A 637 -13.80 26.14 6.58
C ALA A 637 -14.52 24.94 7.20
N THR A 638 -14.27 24.66 8.48
CA THR A 638 -14.91 23.55 9.20
C THR A 638 -16.43 23.74 9.30
N ARG A 639 -16.90 24.97 9.55
CA ARG A 639 -18.33 25.30 9.57
C ARG A 639 -18.98 25.13 8.20
N LEU A 640 -18.30 25.56 7.15
CA LEU A 640 -18.76 25.41 5.77
C LEU A 640 -18.89 23.92 5.39
N LYS A 641 -17.86 23.11 5.69
CA LYS A 641 -17.90 21.64 5.50
C LYS A 641 -19.06 20.99 6.25
N ARG A 642 -19.24 21.36 7.52
CA ARG A 642 -20.33 20.83 8.37
C ARG A 642 -21.71 21.14 7.77
N ASN A 643 -21.93 22.37 7.31
CA ASN A 643 -23.19 22.77 6.70
C ASN A 643 -23.50 21.95 5.45
N ARG A 644 -22.51 21.73 4.57
CA ARG A 644 -22.67 20.89 3.38
C ARG A 644 -23.04 19.45 3.74
N LEU A 645 -22.35 18.85 4.70
CA LEU A 645 -22.62 17.48 5.14
C LEU A 645 -24.01 17.32 5.77
N LEU A 646 -24.49 18.31 6.53
CA LEU A 646 -25.86 18.30 7.06
C LEU A 646 -26.91 18.38 5.95
N GLN A 647 -26.64 19.16 4.90
CA GLN A 647 -27.51 19.22 3.72
C GLN A 647 -27.54 17.89 2.98
N LEU A 648 -26.37 17.33 2.64
CA LEU A 648 -26.28 16.04 1.95
C LEU A 648 -26.92 14.90 2.76
N ASN A 649 -26.81 14.93 4.10
CA ASN A 649 -27.51 14.00 4.99
C ASN A 649 -29.04 14.09 4.83
N THR A 650 -29.58 15.30 4.65
CA THR A 650 -31.01 15.53 4.44
C THR A 650 -31.44 15.07 3.04
N GLU A 651 -30.67 15.40 2.00
CA GLU A 651 -30.91 14.99 0.61
C GLU A 651 -30.87 13.46 0.46
N LEU A 652 -29.85 12.79 1.02
CA LEU A 652 -29.74 11.33 0.98
C LEU A 652 -30.89 10.65 1.72
N LYS A 653 -31.35 11.18 2.85
CA LYS A 653 -32.52 10.63 3.56
C LYS A 653 -33.78 10.73 2.71
N PHE A 654 -33.95 11.82 1.96
CA PHE A 654 -35.06 11.97 1.03
C PHE A 654 -34.98 10.93 -0.09
N LEU A 655 -33.83 10.82 -0.75
CA LEU A 655 -33.59 9.84 -1.82
C LEU A 655 -33.75 8.40 -1.34
N MET A 656 -33.37 8.09 -0.10
CA MET A 656 -33.57 6.78 0.50
C MET A 656 -35.04 6.45 0.70
N ASN A 657 -35.85 7.41 1.12
CA ASN A 657 -37.29 7.22 1.27
C ASN A 657 -37.96 7.01 -0.10
N GLU A 658 -37.50 7.73 -1.13
CA GLU A 658 -37.96 7.56 -2.52
C GLU A 658 -37.58 6.19 -3.09
N ALA A 659 -36.31 5.77 -2.93
CA ALA A 659 -35.84 4.45 -3.34
C ALA A 659 -36.56 3.31 -2.59
N ALA A 660 -36.86 3.51 -1.30
CA ALA A 660 -37.65 2.56 -0.51
C ALA A 660 -39.09 2.44 -1.03
N ALA A 661 -39.72 3.57 -1.37
CA ALA A 661 -41.07 3.60 -1.95
C ALA A 661 -41.12 2.97 -3.35
N ALA A 662 -40.05 3.10 -4.12
CA ALA A 662 -39.90 2.49 -5.44
C ALA A 662 -39.51 0.99 -5.41
N GLY A 663 -39.16 0.45 -4.24
CA GLY A 663 -38.70 -0.94 -4.09
C GLY A 663 -37.28 -1.21 -4.63
N ASP A 664 -36.50 -0.16 -4.93
CA ASP A 664 -35.14 -0.28 -5.44
C ASP A 664 -34.14 -0.53 -4.31
N MET A 665 -33.98 -1.81 -3.97
CA MET A 665 -33.08 -2.27 -2.92
C MET A 665 -31.59 -2.07 -3.23
N ALA A 666 -31.21 -1.90 -4.51
CA ALA A 666 -29.83 -1.65 -4.90
C ALA A 666 -29.45 -0.20 -4.61
N SER A 667 -30.27 0.74 -5.09
CA SER A 667 -30.09 2.18 -4.80
C SER A 667 -30.18 2.47 -3.30
N LEU A 668 -31.09 1.79 -2.58
CA LEU A 668 -31.23 1.96 -1.13
C LEU A 668 -29.96 1.53 -0.37
N ARG A 669 -29.31 0.43 -0.75
CA ARG A 669 -28.04 0.00 -0.14
C ARG A 669 -26.90 0.98 -0.46
N GLN A 670 -26.83 1.49 -1.68
CA GLN A 670 -25.82 2.48 -2.08
C GLN A 670 -25.98 3.80 -1.30
N LEU A 671 -27.22 4.30 -1.22
CA LEU A 671 -27.54 5.53 -0.47
C LEU A 671 -27.28 5.35 1.04
N GLN A 672 -27.53 4.16 1.60
CA GLN A 672 -27.17 3.84 3.00
C GLN A 672 -25.67 3.91 3.25
N GLN A 673 -24.85 3.42 2.32
CA GLN A 673 -23.38 3.50 2.44
C GLN A 673 -22.89 4.95 2.37
N GLN A 674 -23.45 5.75 1.46
CA GLN A 674 -23.15 7.18 1.37
C GLN A 674 -23.56 7.93 2.65
N LEU A 675 -24.74 7.62 3.22
CA LEU A 675 -25.21 8.21 4.47
C LEU A 675 -24.28 7.89 5.65
N LEU A 676 -23.79 6.65 5.73
CA LEU A 676 -22.82 6.23 6.75
C LEU A 676 -21.48 6.97 6.61
N ALA A 677 -21.01 7.22 5.39
CA ALA A 677 -19.80 8.01 5.15
C ALA A 677 -19.96 9.45 5.64
N ILE A 678 -21.09 10.09 5.33
CA ILE A 678 -21.42 11.44 5.82
C ILE A 678 -21.50 11.49 7.34
N HIS A 679 -22.12 10.49 7.98
CA HIS A 679 -22.20 10.43 9.45
C HIS A 679 -20.83 10.27 10.11
N ARG A 680 -19.89 9.55 9.48
CA ARG A 680 -18.50 9.47 9.97
C ARG A 680 -17.83 10.84 9.88
N GLN A 681 -17.91 11.52 8.73
CA GLN A 681 -17.33 12.84 8.55
C GLN A 681 -17.92 13.89 9.52
N LEU A 682 -19.24 13.89 9.73
CA LEU A 682 -19.88 14.76 10.72
C LEU A 682 -19.41 14.47 12.15
N ARG A 683 -19.17 13.19 12.51
CA ARG A 683 -18.60 12.85 13.83
C ARG A 683 -17.19 13.38 13.97
N THR A 684 -16.33 13.22 12.96
CA THR A 684 -14.96 13.73 12.95
C THR A 684 -14.92 15.24 13.12
N ILE A 685 -15.75 15.97 12.37
CA ILE A 685 -15.86 17.42 12.47
C ILE A 685 -16.37 17.84 13.84
N ASN A 686 -17.40 17.18 14.38
CA ASN A 686 -17.93 17.48 15.71
C ASN A 686 -16.87 17.24 16.80
N SER A 687 -16.09 16.16 16.73
CA SER A 687 -14.98 15.91 17.67
C SER A 687 -13.86 16.95 17.54
N ALA A 688 -13.54 17.39 16.32
CA ALA A 688 -12.53 18.41 16.08
C ALA A 688 -12.98 19.79 16.64
N THR A 689 -14.27 20.14 16.47
CA THR A 689 -14.82 21.39 17.05
C THR A 689 -14.90 21.38 18.57
N HIS A 690 -14.94 20.19 19.22
CA HIS A 690 -14.94 20.08 20.68
C HIS A 690 -13.53 20.15 21.31
N LEU A 691 -12.47 19.99 20.51
CA LEU A 691 -11.07 20.02 20.96
C LEU A 691 -10.39 21.40 20.77
N GLN A 692 -11.10 22.41 20.27
CA GLN A 692 -10.59 23.79 20.08
C GLN A 692 -10.99 24.78 21.19
N GLY A 693 -11.25 24.27 22.40
CA GLY A 693 -11.34 25.04 23.64
C GLY A 693 -9.95 25.33 24.19
#